data_AF-A0A839F3E8-F1
#
_entry.id   AF-A0A839F3E8-F1
#
_cell.length_a   1.000
_cell.length_b   1.000
_cell.length_c   1.000
_cell.angle_alpha   90.00
_cell.angle_beta   90.00
_cell.angle_gamma   90.00
#
_symmetry.space_group_name_H-M   'P 1'
#
loop_
_entity.id
_entity.type
_entity.pdbx_description
1 polymer ?
#
loop_
_entity_poly.entity_id
_entity_poly.type
_entity_poly.pdbx_seq_one_letter_code
_entity_poly.pdbx_strand_id
1 'polypeptide(L)'
;MKSIRRARERTDTTSTGLSRRVRGLAATLLCAVAMPASADVYTVNVGTDAGQDPAITNHCAALGDTSHCTLRAAIAIGNTRSGSHTINIGVPTINIVNGSLTQLRAPFTVNGNHATINGNGHGCFDLTDSGTAAIGHADGATGSQLLNLVIGNCGGAGISANGHDYVFSGNYIGVNTTGLLAMPNTGDGISVSASHVYPDTSSNFLLNLYQNFPVQPVDASGIQAFSSNLATALASLHPVVISNNVISGNAQNGIEIFSENLAAVTVSGNMIGTDVSGNVAIANGANGVHLVGSTFGNLIGPGNVISGNGASGVRVDAGAVFLPNFIMGNRIGLSAALQGVHVGNALSGIVADTKPDTDPTSFNPSMIGLVIGPANVIADNNGANNNGFPDTLGDDSAGIVITGSSNGIKVLHNTIGLAEFPSGTPLASTAYGNAGDGVIVTTTGNEITSNVIAANARHGIVVKGSGTASTRIAGNSIGVSPAFAGNTTLGNGVDGIHINAASATTIGGPAASDSNIIVANKRNGIKLRNGGGDQNGWSNLFQRNRVFGNAKTLLGVDIDLEHPENGADGPHSEIPANYANRDQAPAQICAGNEVSGVCAGSVAPMSDGSTTFQWTISTHGVANFRMEFYVIDAATTTAATTMSFLGEQLVTTSAAGVPANAGSCIGGRCTTTFGSIASGRRIVMTATDITPLTDTPAGGSGWQALLKCFAGNNGIILAACTANDTSEYSNAVVVTGSDRIFKSGFEAP
;
A
#
# COMPACT_ATOMS: atom_id res chain seq x y z
N MET A 1 53.51 60.58 23.25
CA MET A 1 54.05 61.91 23.59
C MET A 1 52.92 62.79 24.09
N LYS A 2 53.18 63.51 25.18
CA LYS A 2 52.32 64.35 26.03
C LYS A 2 51.33 63.62 26.93
N SER A 3 51.46 63.98 28.21
CA SER A 3 51.15 63.23 29.41
C SER A 3 50.20 64.02 30.30
N ILE A 4 49.34 63.32 31.03
CA ILE A 4 49.00 63.50 32.45
C ILE A 4 48.96 64.94 32.99
N ARG A 5 47.79 65.40 33.48
CA ARG A 5 47.56 65.73 34.91
C ARG A 5 46.16 66.25 35.21
N ARG A 6 45.67 65.82 36.39
CA ARG A 6 44.44 66.18 37.10
C ARG A 6 44.32 67.68 37.40
N ALA A 7 43.09 68.21 37.44
CA ALA A 7 42.52 68.91 38.61
C ALA A 7 41.04 69.36 38.41
N ARG A 8 40.20 69.02 39.41
CA ARG A 8 39.07 69.72 40.06
C ARG A 8 38.04 70.60 39.30
N GLU A 9 36.76 70.29 39.62
CA GLU A 9 35.55 71.13 39.91
C GLU A 9 35.13 72.19 38.87
N ARG A 10 33.86 72.42 38.51
CA ARG A 10 32.50 72.18 39.07
C ARG A 10 31.51 72.58 37.96
N THR A 11 30.35 71.92 37.82
CA THR A 11 28.98 72.52 37.67
C THR A 11 27.96 71.58 37.01
N ASP A 12 26.89 71.36 37.77
CA ASP A 12 25.47 71.31 37.41
C ASP A 12 24.85 70.29 36.41
N THR A 13 23.84 69.63 36.99
CA THR A 13 22.49 69.36 36.47
C THR A 13 22.20 68.13 35.58
N THR A 14 21.36 67.28 36.20
CA THR A 14 20.17 66.59 35.66
C THR A 14 20.24 65.18 35.07
N SER A 15 19.27 64.39 35.55
CA SER A 15 18.70 63.11 35.09
C SER A 15 19.56 61.86 35.33
N THR A 16 19.48 61.26 36.52
CA THR A 16 18.49 60.25 36.99
C THR A 16 18.69 58.85 36.41
N GLY A 17 19.59 58.11 37.06
CA GLY A 17 19.40 56.69 37.32
C GLY A 17 19.67 56.47 38.80
N LEU A 18 18.73 55.89 39.54
CA LEU A 18 19.07 54.84 40.51
C LEU A 18 17.83 54.12 41.05
N SER A 19 18.09 52.85 41.29
CA SER A 19 17.28 51.79 41.82
C SER A 19 16.73 51.97 43.23
N ARG A 20 15.62 51.25 43.46
CA ARG A 20 15.16 50.61 44.71
C ARG A 20 14.75 51.54 45.87
N ARG A 21 13.44 51.55 46.14
CA ARG A 21 12.85 51.00 47.39
C ARG A 21 11.32 50.90 47.30
N VAL A 22 10.85 49.65 47.41
CA VAL A 22 9.68 49.18 48.17
C VAL A 22 8.47 50.12 48.27
N ARG A 23 7.43 49.83 47.50
CA ARG A 23 6.03 50.01 47.94
C ARG A 23 5.23 48.80 47.49
N GLY A 24 4.55 48.18 48.45
CA GLY A 24 3.63 47.08 48.20
C GLY A 24 2.49 47.54 47.31
N LEU A 25 2.23 46.74 46.27
CA LEU A 25 0.97 46.75 45.55
C LEU A 25 0.41 45.33 45.68
N ALA A 26 -0.78 45.24 46.26
CA ALA A 26 -1.56 44.03 46.33
C ALA A 26 -1.80 43.52 44.90
N ALA A 27 -1.14 42.42 44.54
CA ALA A 27 -1.58 41.61 43.43
C ALA A 27 -2.77 40.80 43.95
N THR A 28 -3.97 41.25 43.64
CA THR A 28 -5.16 40.42 43.65
C THR A 28 -4.88 39.24 42.74
N LEU A 29 -4.55 38.10 43.35
CA LEU A 29 -4.59 36.80 42.71
C LEU A 29 -6.07 36.56 42.37
N LEU A 30 -6.50 36.99 41.18
CA LEU A 30 -7.72 36.49 40.59
C LEU A 30 -7.42 35.03 40.22
N CYS A 31 -7.55 34.14 41.20
CA CYS A 31 -7.93 32.77 40.93
C CYS A 31 -9.25 32.87 40.17
N ALA A 32 -9.19 32.87 38.85
CA ALA A 32 -10.30 32.42 38.05
C ALA A 32 -10.52 30.98 38.47
N VAL A 33 -11.39 30.79 39.47
CA VAL A 33 -12.06 29.52 39.68
C VAL A 33 -12.72 29.26 38.34
N ALA A 34 -12.13 28.37 37.53
CA ALA A 34 -12.83 27.80 36.40
C ALA A 34 -14.08 27.17 37.01
N MET A 35 -15.21 27.87 36.90
CA MET A 35 -16.49 27.28 37.25
C MET A 35 -16.59 26.02 36.39
N PRO A 36 -16.90 24.84 36.98
CA PRO A 36 -17.06 23.64 36.18
C PRO A 36 -18.08 23.96 35.08
N ALA A 37 -17.68 23.74 33.82
CA ALA A 37 -18.59 23.89 32.69
C ALA A 37 -19.83 23.00 32.98
N SER A 38 -21.02 23.57 32.88
CA SER A 38 -22.26 22.94 33.37
C SER A 38 -22.69 21.76 32.47
N ALA A 39 -22.13 20.58 32.70
CA ALA A 39 -22.53 19.36 32.01
C ALA A 39 -23.95 18.90 32.40
N ASP A 40 -24.92 19.13 31.53
CA ASP A 40 -26.27 18.56 31.65
C ASP A 40 -26.35 17.09 31.21
N VAL A 41 -27.29 16.35 31.81
CA VAL A 41 -27.69 14.99 31.40
C VAL A 41 -29.17 15.00 31.01
N TYR A 42 -29.47 14.58 29.79
CA TYR A 42 -30.82 14.48 29.23
C TYR A 42 -31.24 13.01 29.10
N THR A 43 -32.48 12.70 29.45
CA THR A 43 -33.09 11.37 29.24
C THR A 43 -34.21 11.50 28.24
N VAL A 44 -34.01 10.99 27.03
CA VAL A 44 -35.03 11.00 25.97
C VAL A 44 -36.00 9.86 26.24
N ASN A 45 -37.25 10.20 26.57
CA ASN A 45 -38.29 9.24 26.99
C ASN A 45 -39.52 9.23 26.05
N VAL A 46 -39.44 9.92 24.91
CA VAL A 46 -40.44 9.86 23.83
C VAL A 46 -39.79 9.66 22.47
N GLY A 47 -40.46 8.89 21.60
CA GLY A 47 -40.00 8.58 20.24
C GLY A 47 -40.38 9.61 19.18
N THR A 48 -41.08 10.69 19.55
CA THR A 48 -41.33 11.83 18.68
C THR A 48 -40.15 12.80 18.73
N ASP A 49 -39.98 13.62 17.68
CA ASP A 49 -38.87 14.58 17.57
C ASP A 49 -39.33 16.05 17.63
N ALA A 50 -40.46 16.32 18.30
CA ALA A 50 -40.97 17.68 18.45
C ALA A 50 -39.91 18.61 19.05
N GLY A 51 -39.79 19.82 18.49
CA GLY A 51 -38.83 20.82 18.93
C GLY A 51 -39.24 21.52 20.23
N GLN A 52 -38.32 22.31 20.77
CA GLN A 52 -38.55 23.18 21.92
C GLN A 52 -37.70 24.43 21.75
N ASP A 53 -38.26 25.60 22.08
CA ASP A 53 -37.54 26.86 22.04
C ASP A 53 -36.71 27.05 23.32
N PRO A 54 -35.37 27.02 23.25
CA PRO A 54 -34.51 27.18 24.43
C PRO A 54 -34.57 28.59 25.03
N ALA A 55 -35.14 29.59 24.35
CA ALA A 55 -35.28 30.96 24.88
C ALA A 55 -36.32 31.06 26.01
N ILE A 56 -37.25 30.10 26.11
CA ILE A 56 -38.38 30.14 27.04
C ILE A 56 -38.36 29.02 28.09
N THR A 57 -37.32 28.18 28.10
CA THR A 57 -37.25 26.98 28.93
C THR A 57 -35.81 26.51 29.16
N ASN A 58 -35.55 25.90 30.30
CA ASN A 58 -34.23 25.42 30.72
C ASN A 58 -34.17 23.89 30.96
N HIS A 59 -35.24 23.18 30.61
CA HIS A 59 -35.36 21.72 30.76
C HIS A 59 -35.80 21.09 29.44
N CYS A 60 -35.27 19.90 29.13
CA CYS A 60 -35.72 19.15 27.96
C CYS A 60 -37.19 18.73 28.10
N ALA A 61 -38.00 19.17 27.16
CA ALA A 61 -39.44 18.98 27.11
C ALA A 61 -39.88 18.84 25.63
N ALA A 62 -40.84 17.97 25.34
CA ALA A 62 -41.64 18.06 24.12
C ALA A 62 -42.50 19.33 24.23
N LEU A 63 -42.80 20.03 23.12
CA LEU A 63 -43.62 21.26 23.05
C LEU A 63 -44.58 21.53 24.24
N GLY A 64 -44.07 22.17 25.31
CA GLY A 64 -44.83 22.54 26.51
C GLY A 64 -45.07 21.46 27.58
N ASP A 65 -44.69 20.20 27.33
CA ASP A 65 -44.80 19.08 28.26
C ASP A 65 -43.45 18.70 28.87
N THR A 66 -43.22 19.18 30.10
CA THR A 66 -41.98 18.97 30.85
C THR A 66 -41.80 17.55 31.38
N SER A 67 -42.78 16.66 31.19
CA SER A 67 -42.66 15.24 31.58
C SER A 67 -42.03 14.36 30.49
N HIS A 68 -41.95 14.87 29.25
CA HIS A 68 -41.42 14.14 28.10
C HIS A 68 -40.28 14.91 27.46
N CYS A 69 -39.14 14.28 27.18
CA CYS A 69 -37.98 14.89 26.52
C CYS A 69 -37.73 14.20 25.17
N THR A 70 -37.66 15.00 24.09
CA THR A 70 -37.34 14.52 22.73
C THR A 70 -35.84 14.66 22.47
N LEU A 71 -35.30 13.90 21.51
CA LEU A 71 -33.90 14.04 21.08
C LEU A 71 -33.62 15.44 20.52
N ARG A 72 -34.52 15.98 19.70
CA ARG A 72 -34.41 17.33 19.12
C ARG A 72 -34.33 18.40 20.22
N ALA A 73 -35.18 18.32 21.23
CA ALA A 73 -35.18 19.26 22.35
C ALA A 73 -33.89 19.16 23.17
N ALA A 74 -33.41 17.95 23.45
CA ALA A 74 -32.16 17.74 24.18
C ALA A 74 -30.96 18.39 23.46
N ILE A 75 -30.84 18.19 22.15
CA ILE A 75 -29.79 18.82 21.34
C ILE A 75 -29.95 20.34 21.33
N ALA A 76 -31.16 20.85 21.07
CA ALA A 76 -31.42 22.29 20.99
C ALA A 76 -31.07 23.02 22.30
N ILE A 77 -31.37 22.43 23.46
CA ILE A 77 -31.03 23.02 24.76
C ILE A 77 -29.55 22.90 25.05
N GLY A 78 -28.94 21.73 24.84
CA GLY A 78 -27.50 21.54 25.08
C GLY A 78 -26.66 22.50 24.24
N ASN A 79 -27.07 22.78 23.00
CA ASN A 79 -26.44 23.79 22.15
C ASN A 79 -26.43 25.22 22.73
N THR A 80 -27.23 25.52 23.77
CA THR A 80 -27.25 26.83 24.42
C THR A 80 -26.50 26.88 25.74
N ARG A 81 -25.92 25.77 26.18
CA ARG A 81 -25.31 25.63 27.51
C ARG A 81 -23.84 25.27 27.37
N SER A 82 -23.04 25.66 28.35
CA SER A 82 -21.61 25.36 28.38
C SER A 82 -21.34 23.96 28.92
N GLY A 83 -20.24 23.34 28.53
CA GLY A 83 -19.83 22.00 29.00
C GLY A 83 -20.25 20.84 28.09
N SER A 84 -19.71 19.65 28.37
CA SER A 84 -20.01 18.44 27.60
C SER A 84 -21.27 17.78 28.15
N HIS A 85 -22.25 17.53 27.29
CA HIS A 85 -23.58 17.06 27.67
C HIS A 85 -23.72 15.56 27.42
N THR A 86 -24.58 14.89 28.19
CA THR A 86 -24.93 13.48 27.96
C THR A 86 -26.38 13.35 27.57
N ILE A 87 -26.67 12.58 26.51
CA ILE A 87 -28.02 12.20 26.09
C ILE A 87 -28.15 10.68 26.23
N ASN A 88 -29.05 10.22 27.09
CA ASN A 88 -29.41 8.80 27.21
C ASN A 88 -30.75 8.55 26.53
N ILE A 89 -30.78 7.64 25.56
CA ILE A 89 -32.01 7.29 24.84
C ILE A 89 -32.72 6.15 25.58
N GLY A 90 -33.89 6.46 26.14
CA GLY A 90 -34.74 5.53 26.90
C GLY A 90 -35.89 4.91 26.10
N VAL A 91 -35.96 5.18 24.80
CA VAL A 91 -37.01 4.67 23.90
C VAL A 91 -36.40 3.80 22.79
N PRO A 92 -37.11 2.78 22.29
CA PRO A 92 -36.57 1.87 21.27
C PRO A 92 -36.43 2.53 19.89
N THR A 93 -37.21 3.56 19.60
CA THR A 93 -37.23 4.22 18.29
C THR A 93 -37.57 5.69 18.43
N ILE A 94 -36.84 6.53 17.69
CA ILE A 94 -37.10 7.95 17.47
C ILE A 94 -37.35 8.14 15.97
N ASN A 95 -38.51 8.71 15.63
CA ASN A 95 -38.86 9.04 14.26
C ASN A 95 -38.67 10.54 14.03
N ILE A 96 -37.79 10.89 13.10
CA ILE A 96 -37.55 12.27 12.70
C ILE A 96 -38.64 12.65 11.70
N VAL A 97 -39.54 13.56 12.06
CA VAL A 97 -40.67 14.00 11.21
C VAL A 97 -40.83 15.52 11.15
N ASN A 98 -40.10 16.27 11.99
CA ASN A 98 -40.16 17.72 12.06
C ASN A 98 -38.97 18.38 11.31
N GLY A 99 -38.61 17.85 10.14
CA GLY A 99 -37.41 18.25 9.37
C GLY A 99 -36.13 17.59 9.88
N SER A 100 -34.97 17.90 9.28
CA SER A 100 -33.67 17.38 9.75
C SER A 100 -33.43 17.71 11.22
N LEU A 101 -32.81 16.81 11.99
CA LEU A 101 -32.46 17.10 13.38
C LEU A 101 -31.59 18.37 13.46
N THR A 102 -31.75 19.09 14.56
CA THR A 102 -30.93 20.28 14.82
C THR A 102 -29.46 19.86 14.91
N GLN A 103 -28.60 20.59 14.20
CA GLN A 103 -27.15 20.37 14.22
C GLN A 103 -26.59 20.46 15.65
N LEU A 104 -25.70 19.55 16.01
CA LEU A 104 -24.96 19.58 17.27
C LEU A 104 -23.85 20.64 17.15
N ARG A 105 -23.86 21.59 18.09
CA ARG A 105 -22.90 22.71 18.18
C ARG A 105 -22.18 22.76 19.53
N ALA A 106 -22.46 21.80 20.40
CA ALA A 106 -21.78 21.61 21.68
C ALA A 106 -21.26 20.16 21.75
N PRO A 107 -20.32 19.84 22.64
CA PRO A 107 -19.88 18.46 22.83
C PRO A 107 -20.99 17.61 23.47
N PHE A 108 -21.38 16.51 22.81
CA PHE A 108 -22.37 15.57 23.32
C PHE A 108 -21.83 14.15 23.38
N THR A 109 -22.14 13.43 24.46
CA THR A 109 -22.10 11.96 24.50
C THR A 109 -23.53 11.45 24.34
N VAL A 110 -23.84 10.83 23.21
CA VAL A 110 -25.16 10.23 22.92
C VAL A 110 -25.08 8.73 23.09
N ASN A 111 -25.73 8.22 24.14
CA ASN A 111 -25.83 6.79 24.45
C ASN A 111 -27.14 6.24 23.89
N GLY A 112 -27.05 5.50 22.79
CA GLY A 112 -28.19 5.00 22.04
C GLY A 112 -28.85 3.75 22.60
N ASN A 113 -28.12 2.87 23.30
CA ASN A 113 -28.62 1.55 23.74
C ASN A 113 -29.32 0.74 22.61
N HIS A 114 -28.76 0.83 21.40
CA HIS A 114 -29.28 0.35 20.11
C HIS A 114 -30.71 0.82 19.76
N ALA A 115 -31.11 1.99 20.28
CA ALA A 115 -32.31 2.68 19.82
C ALA A 115 -32.18 3.08 18.35
N THR A 116 -33.28 2.94 17.61
CA THR A 116 -33.37 3.31 16.20
C THR A 116 -33.65 4.80 16.04
N ILE A 117 -32.77 5.51 15.34
CA ILE A 117 -32.95 6.85 14.81
C ILE A 117 -33.37 6.69 13.36
N ASN A 118 -34.68 6.78 13.10
CA ASN A 118 -35.26 6.68 11.78
C ASN A 118 -35.40 8.08 11.17
N GLY A 119 -34.61 8.36 10.14
CA GLY A 119 -34.57 9.67 9.47
C GLY A 119 -35.85 10.04 8.73
N ASN A 120 -36.66 9.08 8.28
CA ASN A 120 -37.81 9.31 7.38
C ASN A 120 -37.50 10.25 6.20
N GLY A 121 -36.28 10.15 5.65
CA GLY A 121 -35.82 11.01 4.55
C GLY A 121 -35.31 12.39 4.98
N HIS A 122 -35.19 12.66 6.27
CA HIS A 122 -34.57 13.86 6.83
C HIS A 122 -33.14 13.59 7.32
N GLY A 123 -32.36 14.66 7.53
CA GLY A 123 -31.02 14.56 8.11
C GLY A 123 -31.05 14.05 9.55
N CYS A 124 -30.16 13.09 9.84
CA CYS A 124 -30.01 12.46 11.15
C CYS A 124 -28.99 13.23 12.00
N PHE A 125 -27.78 12.73 12.22
CA PHE A 125 -26.79 13.47 13.01
C PHE A 125 -25.94 14.37 12.14
N ASP A 126 -25.84 15.64 12.52
CA ASP A 126 -24.99 16.66 11.90
C ASP A 126 -24.20 17.36 13.02
N LEU A 127 -22.87 17.27 12.97
CA LEU A 127 -21.94 17.83 13.96
C LEU A 127 -21.03 18.85 13.26
N THR A 128 -20.81 19.99 13.89
CA THR A 128 -19.92 21.04 13.36
C THR A 128 -18.96 21.55 14.42
N ASP A 129 -17.74 21.88 13.99
CA ASP A 129 -16.70 22.53 14.79
C ASP A 129 -16.96 24.03 15.00
N SER A 130 -18.15 24.53 14.64
CA SER A 130 -18.49 25.95 14.70
C SER A 130 -19.85 26.23 15.34
N GLY A 131 -20.01 27.41 15.92
CA GLY A 131 -21.35 27.98 16.14
C GLY A 131 -21.70 28.45 17.54
N THR A 132 -20.80 28.36 18.54
CA THR A 132 -21.14 28.76 19.94
C THR A 132 -19.95 29.25 20.77
N ALA A 133 -18.97 29.93 20.13
CA ALA A 133 -17.80 30.48 20.83
C ALA A 133 -18.14 31.41 22.00
N ALA A 134 -19.27 32.14 21.92
CA ALA A 134 -19.73 33.07 22.95
C ALA A 134 -20.15 32.39 24.28
N ILE A 135 -20.37 31.07 24.30
CA ILE A 135 -20.81 30.32 25.49
C ILE A 135 -19.83 29.21 25.91
N GLY A 136 -18.57 29.27 25.44
CA GLY A 136 -17.52 28.34 25.84
C GLY A 136 -17.31 27.13 24.92
N HIS A 137 -17.93 27.13 23.73
CA HIS A 137 -17.79 26.11 22.69
C HIS A 137 -17.18 26.71 21.43
N ALA A 138 -15.94 27.20 21.53
CA ALA A 138 -15.24 27.81 20.41
C ALA A 138 -15.08 26.84 19.24
N ASP A 139 -14.90 25.55 19.55
CA ASP A 139 -14.70 24.45 18.60
C ASP A 139 -15.98 23.61 18.40
N GLY A 140 -17.16 24.19 18.68
CA GLY A 140 -18.46 23.59 18.42
C GLY A 140 -18.68 22.22 19.10
N ALA A 141 -18.95 21.20 18.29
CA ALA A 141 -19.24 19.83 18.72
C ALA A 141 -18.00 18.96 18.94
N THR A 142 -16.79 19.47 18.71
CA THR A 142 -15.52 18.75 18.92
C THR A 142 -15.52 18.00 20.26
N GLY A 143 -15.09 16.73 20.24
CA GLY A 143 -15.15 15.85 21.42
C GLY A 143 -16.46 15.05 21.58
N SER A 144 -17.41 15.18 20.66
CA SER A 144 -18.68 14.44 20.73
C SER A 144 -18.52 12.94 20.46
N GLN A 145 -19.36 12.14 21.13
CA GLN A 145 -19.39 10.70 21.03
C GLN A 145 -20.81 10.23 20.66
N LEU A 146 -20.93 9.43 19.61
CA LEU A 146 -22.18 8.77 19.22
C LEU A 146 -21.99 7.26 19.39
N LEU A 147 -22.70 6.69 20.37
CA LEU A 147 -22.43 5.35 20.87
C LEU A 147 -23.67 4.46 20.81
N ASN A 148 -23.52 3.25 20.26
CA ASN A 148 -24.55 2.21 20.26
C ASN A 148 -25.90 2.69 19.70
N LEU A 149 -25.92 3.38 18.57
CA LEU A 149 -27.14 3.83 17.89
C LEU A 149 -27.43 2.94 16.68
N VAL A 150 -28.71 2.85 16.31
CA VAL A 150 -29.11 2.29 15.02
C VAL A 150 -29.62 3.45 14.17
N ILE A 151 -28.97 3.79 13.07
CA ILE A 151 -29.22 5.01 12.28
C ILE A 151 -29.54 4.61 10.84
N GLY A 152 -30.69 5.03 10.32
CA GLY A 152 -31.04 4.74 8.94
C GLY A 152 -32.23 5.52 8.41
N ASN A 153 -32.52 5.33 7.13
CA ASN A 153 -33.52 6.10 6.36
C ASN A 153 -33.24 7.62 6.41
N CYS A 154 -31.98 8.03 6.53
CA CYS A 154 -31.60 9.45 6.56
C CYS A 154 -31.57 10.02 5.14
N GLY A 155 -32.03 11.26 4.97
CA GLY A 155 -31.96 12.03 3.72
C GLY A 155 -30.58 12.66 3.48
N GLY A 156 -29.53 11.87 3.58
CA GLY A 156 -28.13 12.26 3.53
C GLY A 156 -27.26 11.18 4.16
N ALA A 157 -26.13 11.57 4.73
CA ALA A 157 -25.34 10.66 5.54
C ALA A 157 -26.08 10.26 6.84
N GLY A 158 -25.78 9.08 7.38
CA GLY A 158 -26.27 8.69 8.71
C GLY A 158 -25.70 9.61 9.80
N ILE A 159 -24.39 9.85 9.73
CA ILE A 159 -23.65 10.81 10.54
C ILE A 159 -22.84 11.71 9.61
N SER A 160 -23.09 13.02 9.65
CA SER A 160 -22.26 14.04 9.03
C SER A 160 -21.50 14.78 10.13
N ALA A 161 -20.17 14.80 10.06
CA ALA A 161 -19.34 15.44 11.08
C ALA A 161 -18.27 16.32 10.44
N ASN A 162 -18.16 17.54 10.93
CA ASN A 162 -17.15 18.50 10.58
C ASN A 162 -16.40 18.91 11.86
N GLY A 163 -15.11 18.60 11.95
CA GLY A 163 -14.30 18.82 13.16
C GLY A 163 -13.47 17.61 13.58
N HIS A 164 -13.05 17.61 14.84
CA HIS A 164 -12.06 16.69 15.40
C HIS A 164 -12.54 16.06 16.74
N ASP A 165 -11.76 15.15 17.30
CA ASP A 165 -12.03 14.44 18.57
C ASP A 165 -13.39 13.71 18.63
N TYR A 166 -13.94 13.32 17.49
CA TYR A 166 -15.19 12.57 17.45
C TYR A 166 -14.98 11.08 17.73
N VAL A 167 -15.93 10.46 18.43
CA VAL A 167 -15.96 9.00 18.63
C VAL A 167 -17.28 8.42 18.14
N PHE A 168 -17.24 7.59 17.11
CA PHE A 168 -18.39 6.85 16.60
C PHE A 168 -18.17 5.36 16.84
N SER A 169 -18.87 4.79 17.83
CA SER A 169 -18.62 3.40 18.23
C SER A 169 -19.87 2.56 18.50
N GLY A 170 -19.83 1.30 18.08
CA GLY A 170 -20.91 0.33 18.33
C GLY A 170 -22.21 0.62 17.56
N ASN A 171 -22.18 1.52 16.57
CA ASN A 171 -23.35 1.96 15.83
C ASN A 171 -23.66 1.05 14.65
N TYR A 172 -24.93 0.90 14.33
CA TYR A 172 -25.44 0.22 13.14
C TYR A 172 -26.00 1.28 12.20
N ILE A 173 -25.35 1.50 11.07
CA ILE A 173 -25.62 2.64 10.19
C ILE A 173 -25.96 2.13 8.79
N GLY A 174 -27.16 2.46 8.34
CA GLY A 174 -27.73 1.96 7.08
C GLY A 174 -28.30 0.54 7.19
N VAL A 175 -28.35 -0.03 8.40
CA VAL A 175 -28.98 -1.33 8.71
C VAL A 175 -29.90 -1.22 9.93
N ASN A 176 -30.82 -2.16 10.07
CA ASN A 176 -31.74 -2.21 11.20
C ASN A 176 -31.05 -2.69 12.51
N THR A 177 -31.80 -2.78 13.60
CA THR A 177 -31.33 -3.21 14.93
C THR A 177 -30.71 -4.61 14.97
N THR A 178 -30.99 -5.47 13.99
CA THR A 178 -30.39 -6.80 13.90
C THR A 178 -29.05 -6.80 13.17
N GLY A 179 -28.76 -5.75 12.40
CA GLY A 179 -27.60 -5.68 11.51
C GLY A 179 -27.70 -6.61 10.29
N LEU A 180 -28.88 -7.19 10.01
CA LEU A 180 -29.10 -8.17 8.93
C LEU A 180 -29.92 -7.64 7.76
N LEU A 181 -30.63 -6.53 7.93
CA LEU A 181 -31.45 -5.92 6.87
C LEU A 181 -31.07 -4.46 6.69
N ALA A 182 -31.01 -4.03 5.43
CA ALA A 182 -30.75 -2.65 5.08
C ALA A 182 -31.86 -1.70 5.57
N MET A 183 -31.45 -0.54 6.04
CA MET A 183 -32.26 0.63 6.37
C MET A 183 -31.56 1.85 5.74
N PRO A 184 -31.59 1.97 4.40
CA PRO A 184 -30.60 2.75 3.66
C PRO A 184 -30.60 4.24 3.98
N ASN A 185 -29.41 4.82 4.08
CA ASN A 185 -29.22 6.27 4.00
C ASN A 185 -29.02 6.66 2.54
N THR A 186 -29.51 7.84 2.13
CA THR A 186 -29.35 8.30 0.73
C THR A 186 -27.94 8.82 0.41
N GLY A 187 -27.10 9.05 1.43
CA GLY A 187 -25.69 9.39 1.32
C GLY A 187 -24.78 8.29 1.86
N ASP A 188 -23.65 8.68 2.44
CA ASP A 188 -22.71 7.77 3.10
C ASP A 188 -23.24 7.26 4.45
N GLY A 189 -22.62 6.22 5.00
CA GLY A 189 -22.89 5.85 6.39
C GLY A 189 -22.40 6.96 7.34
N ILE A 190 -21.10 7.24 7.26
CA ILE A 190 -20.44 8.29 8.03
C ILE A 190 -19.64 9.17 7.05
N SER A 191 -19.80 10.48 7.15
CA SER A 191 -19.02 11.47 6.39
C SER A 191 -18.30 12.38 7.39
N VAL A 192 -16.97 12.41 7.34
CA VAL A 192 -16.14 13.23 8.24
C VAL A 192 -15.31 14.21 7.42
N SER A 193 -15.33 15.47 7.85
CA SER A 193 -14.50 16.57 7.36
C SER A 193 -13.90 17.36 8.51
N ALA A 194 -13.02 18.30 8.20
CA ALA A 194 -12.56 19.31 9.15
C ALA A 194 -12.57 20.68 8.49
N SER A 195 -12.89 21.72 9.29
CA SER A 195 -12.65 23.12 8.92
C SER A 195 -11.40 23.69 9.60
N HIS A 196 -10.80 22.93 10.52
CA HIS A 196 -9.54 23.29 11.15
C HIS A 196 -8.37 23.18 10.16
N VAL A 197 -7.60 24.26 10.03
CA VAL A 197 -6.35 24.28 9.26
C VAL A 197 -5.21 24.09 10.26
N TYR A 198 -4.53 22.94 10.20
CA TYR A 198 -3.32 22.73 10.98
C TYR A 198 -2.25 23.72 10.56
N PRO A 199 -1.52 24.32 11.53
CA PRO A 199 -0.63 25.43 11.24
C PRO A 199 0.43 25.06 10.20
N ASP A 200 0.52 25.94 9.20
CA ASP A 200 1.60 26.03 8.22
C ASP A 200 2.98 25.79 8.86
N THR A 201 3.67 24.81 8.26
CA THR A 201 5.01 24.23 8.39
C THR A 201 6.23 25.06 8.83
N SER A 202 6.07 26.33 9.18
CA SER A 202 7.18 27.23 9.51
C SER A 202 8.01 26.88 10.77
N SER A 203 7.65 25.82 11.51
CA SER A 203 8.21 25.46 12.82
C SER A 203 8.67 24.00 12.98
N ASN A 204 9.01 23.30 11.88
CA ASN A 204 9.37 21.86 11.90
C ASN A 204 8.27 20.95 12.51
N PHE A 205 7.01 21.41 12.57
CA PHE A 205 5.91 20.71 13.23
C PHE A 205 5.71 19.28 12.68
N LEU A 206 5.56 19.12 11.36
CA LEU A 206 5.40 17.81 10.72
C LEU A 206 6.60 16.90 10.95
N LEU A 207 7.81 17.45 10.90
CA LEU A 207 9.03 16.70 11.18
C LEU A 207 9.05 16.20 12.64
N ASN A 208 8.68 17.05 13.59
CA ASN A 208 8.61 16.68 15.01
C ASN A 208 7.53 15.63 15.27
N LEU A 209 6.37 15.72 14.62
CA LEU A 209 5.34 14.67 14.68
C LEU A 209 5.88 13.34 14.13
N TYR A 210 6.46 13.37 12.93
CA TYR A 210 6.99 12.17 12.28
C TYR A 210 8.13 11.51 13.07
N GLN A 211 8.98 12.28 13.75
CA GLN A 211 10.03 11.73 14.62
C GLN A 211 9.49 10.91 15.80
N ASN A 212 8.23 11.12 16.18
CA ASN A 212 7.55 10.34 17.22
C ASN A 212 6.76 9.16 16.66
N PHE A 213 6.77 8.92 15.34
CA PHE A 213 6.03 7.81 14.76
C PHE A 213 6.61 6.47 15.22
N PRO A 214 5.74 5.48 15.53
CA PRO A 214 6.20 4.13 15.80
C PRO A 214 6.89 3.52 14.57
N VAL A 215 7.81 2.60 14.83
CA VAL A 215 8.44 1.80 13.78
C VAL A 215 7.37 0.98 13.05
N GLN A 216 7.42 0.99 11.72
CA GLN A 216 6.51 0.24 10.87
C GLN A 216 6.56 -1.27 11.22
N PRO A 217 5.43 -1.90 11.59
CA PRO A 217 5.41 -3.32 11.89
C PRO A 217 5.62 -4.15 10.62
N VAL A 218 6.19 -5.35 10.80
CA VAL A 218 6.49 -6.30 9.70
C VAL A 218 5.48 -7.45 9.61
N ASP A 219 4.60 -7.59 10.59
CA ASP A 219 3.56 -8.61 10.63
C ASP A 219 2.36 -8.17 11.49
N ALA A 220 1.34 -9.03 11.59
CA ALA A 220 0.10 -8.77 12.31
C ALA A 220 0.29 -8.55 13.83
N SER A 221 1.35 -9.11 14.44
CA SER A 221 1.55 -9.07 15.89
C SER A 221 1.91 -7.66 16.40
N GLY A 222 2.55 -6.86 15.55
CA GLY A 222 2.94 -5.48 15.88
C GLY A 222 1.85 -4.43 15.66
N ILE A 223 0.76 -4.76 14.96
CA ILE A 223 -0.21 -3.76 14.48
C ILE A 223 -0.93 -3.06 15.64
N GLN A 224 -1.33 -3.79 16.69
CA GLN A 224 -2.03 -3.17 17.82
C GLN A 224 -1.14 -2.17 18.56
N ALA A 225 0.13 -2.52 18.77
CA ALA A 225 1.11 -1.60 19.37
C ALA A 225 1.37 -0.39 18.47
N PHE A 226 1.49 -0.60 17.16
CA PHE A 226 1.62 0.49 16.19
C PHE A 226 0.43 1.44 16.24
N SER A 227 -0.80 0.92 16.19
CA SER A 227 -2.03 1.72 16.23
C SER A 227 -2.11 2.58 17.50
N SER A 228 -1.87 2.00 18.67
CA SER A 228 -1.87 2.75 19.94
C SER A 228 -0.79 3.84 19.98
N ASN A 229 0.42 3.53 19.51
CA ASN A 229 1.53 4.47 19.53
C ASN A 229 1.34 5.59 18.50
N LEU A 230 0.78 5.28 17.32
CA LEU A 230 0.44 6.26 16.31
C LEU A 230 -0.64 7.22 16.82
N ALA A 231 -1.68 6.70 17.47
CA ALA A 231 -2.70 7.54 18.11
C ALA A 231 -2.10 8.48 19.18
N THR A 232 -1.11 8.00 19.94
CA THR A 232 -0.38 8.85 20.90
C THR A 232 0.48 9.91 20.21
N ALA A 233 1.19 9.55 19.13
CA ALA A 233 2.01 10.48 18.36
C ALA A 233 1.18 11.58 17.68
N LEU A 234 -0.05 11.24 17.28
CA LEU A 234 -0.97 12.16 16.60
C LEU A 234 -1.99 12.81 17.55
N ALA A 235 -1.88 12.62 18.87
CA ALA A 235 -2.86 13.10 19.84
C ALA A 235 -3.09 14.63 19.78
N SER A 236 -2.06 15.40 19.42
CA SER A 236 -2.19 16.86 19.25
C SER A 236 -3.03 17.28 18.04
N LEU A 237 -3.36 16.34 17.14
CA LEU A 237 -4.23 16.53 15.99
C LEU A 237 -5.69 16.13 16.29
N HIS A 238 -6.03 15.88 17.56
CA HIS A 238 -7.41 15.65 17.98
C HIS A 238 -8.12 14.54 17.15
N PRO A 239 -7.62 13.30 17.20
CA PRO A 239 -7.99 12.24 16.26
C PRO A 239 -9.47 11.87 16.33
N VAL A 240 -10.06 11.57 15.16
CA VAL A 240 -11.41 11.00 15.06
C VAL A 240 -11.32 9.48 15.12
N VAL A 241 -12.19 8.83 15.91
CA VAL A 241 -12.21 7.37 16.09
C VAL A 241 -13.55 6.80 15.60
N ILE A 242 -13.50 5.91 14.62
CA ILE A 242 -14.64 5.15 14.10
C ILE A 242 -14.39 3.68 14.37
N SER A 243 -15.05 3.09 15.36
CA SER A 243 -14.76 1.71 15.77
C SER A 243 -15.95 0.82 16.07
N ASN A 244 -15.83 -0.46 15.72
CA ASN A 244 -16.82 -1.49 16.05
C ASN A 244 -18.24 -1.18 15.56
N ASN A 245 -18.38 -0.50 14.43
CA ASN A 245 -19.66 -0.21 13.80
C ASN A 245 -20.00 -1.24 12.71
N VAL A 246 -21.29 -1.34 12.39
CA VAL A 246 -21.79 -2.00 11.16
C VAL A 246 -22.26 -0.88 10.23
N ILE A 247 -21.59 -0.70 9.10
CA ILE A 247 -21.80 0.43 8.19
C ILE A 247 -22.05 -0.11 6.78
N SER A 248 -23.33 -0.28 6.47
CA SER A 248 -23.77 -1.12 5.35
C SER A 248 -25.11 -0.64 4.82
N GLY A 249 -25.45 -0.98 3.57
CA GLY A 249 -26.74 -0.60 2.98
C GLY A 249 -26.90 0.90 2.68
N ASN A 250 -25.83 1.68 2.73
CA ASN A 250 -25.87 3.11 2.39
C ASN A 250 -25.81 3.31 0.87
N ALA A 251 -26.42 4.36 0.33
CA ALA A 251 -26.48 4.57 -1.12
C ALA A 251 -25.13 5.01 -1.73
N GLN A 252 -24.22 5.57 -0.93
CA GLN A 252 -22.87 5.96 -1.35
C GLN A 252 -21.80 5.13 -0.62
N ASN A 253 -20.76 5.75 -0.06
CA ASN A 253 -19.69 5.03 0.63
C ASN A 253 -20.15 4.56 2.01
N GLY A 254 -19.46 3.58 2.59
CA GLY A 254 -19.61 3.29 4.01
C GLY A 254 -19.13 4.47 4.84
N ILE A 255 -17.86 4.85 4.66
CA ILE A 255 -17.21 5.97 5.33
C ILE A 255 -16.54 6.88 4.29
N GLU A 256 -16.84 8.17 4.32
CA GLU A 256 -16.11 9.21 3.61
C GLU A 256 -15.26 10.04 4.60
N ILE A 257 -13.98 10.22 4.27
CA ILE A 257 -13.01 11.04 4.99
C ILE A 257 -12.51 12.08 3.98
N PHE A 258 -12.96 13.32 4.10
CA PHE A 258 -12.69 14.35 3.11
C PHE A 258 -12.28 15.69 3.72
N SER A 259 -11.94 16.65 2.85
CA SER A 259 -11.45 18.02 3.13
C SER A 259 -9.93 18.16 3.04
N GLU A 260 -9.50 19.40 2.87
CA GLU A 260 -8.10 19.80 3.01
C GLU A 260 -7.75 19.78 4.51
N ASN A 261 -6.71 19.03 4.88
CA ASN A 261 -6.15 18.99 6.25
C ASN A 261 -6.90 18.18 7.29
N LEU A 262 -7.90 17.36 6.95
CA LEU A 262 -8.42 16.38 7.90
C LEU A 262 -7.33 15.34 8.19
N ALA A 263 -6.94 15.22 9.46
CA ALA A 263 -5.87 14.37 9.90
C ALA A 263 -6.31 13.36 10.96
N ALA A 264 -5.54 12.27 11.08
CA ALA A 264 -5.59 11.35 12.20
C ALA A 264 -6.96 10.68 12.45
N VAL A 265 -7.68 10.31 11.39
CA VAL A 265 -8.88 9.47 11.50
C VAL A 265 -8.47 8.00 11.63
N THR A 266 -8.93 7.34 12.69
CA THR A 266 -8.72 5.90 12.93
C THR A 266 -10.03 5.14 12.70
N VAL A 267 -10.03 4.23 11.74
CA VAL A 267 -11.16 3.35 11.41
C VAL A 267 -10.78 1.92 11.77
N SER A 268 -11.35 1.32 12.82
CA SER A 268 -10.93 -0.02 13.30
C SER A 268 -12.08 -0.93 13.75
N GLY A 269 -11.94 -2.24 13.52
CA GLY A 269 -12.93 -3.22 13.98
C GLY A 269 -14.34 -3.10 13.35
N ASN A 270 -14.51 -2.37 12.24
CA ASN A 270 -15.82 -2.15 11.63
C ASN A 270 -16.18 -3.25 10.62
N MET A 271 -17.48 -3.55 10.50
CA MET A 271 -18.06 -4.33 9.39
C MET A 271 -18.62 -3.35 8.35
N ILE A 272 -18.04 -3.31 7.16
CA ILE A 272 -18.36 -2.30 6.13
C ILE A 272 -18.79 -2.99 4.84
N GLY A 273 -20.05 -2.78 4.45
CA GLY A 273 -20.68 -3.41 3.27
C GLY A 273 -21.19 -4.84 3.51
N THR A 274 -21.14 -5.31 4.76
CA THR A 274 -21.60 -6.63 5.19
C THR A 274 -22.58 -6.55 6.36
N ASP A 275 -23.22 -7.67 6.70
CA ASP A 275 -24.01 -7.81 7.91
C ASP A 275 -23.13 -7.73 9.18
N VAL A 276 -23.76 -7.71 10.35
CA VAL A 276 -23.05 -7.67 11.64
C VAL A 276 -22.05 -8.83 11.83
N SER A 277 -22.28 -9.98 11.19
CA SER A 277 -21.37 -11.12 11.25
C SER A 277 -20.18 -11.01 10.29
N GLY A 278 -20.23 -10.07 9.34
CA GLY A 278 -19.24 -9.85 8.31
C GLY A 278 -19.22 -10.92 7.22
N ASN A 279 -20.29 -11.69 7.05
CA ASN A 279 -20.35 -12.84 6.14
C ASN A 279 -21.34 -12.68 5.00
N VAL A 280 -22.32 -11.80 5.12
CA VAL A 280 -23.35 -11.58 4.09
C VAL A 280 -23.25 -10.15 3.59
N ALA A 281 -23.22 -9.95 2.27
CA ALA A 281 -23.19 -8.61 1.70
C ALA A 281 -24.48 -7.85 2.00
N ILE A 282 -24.34 -6.64 2.54
CA ILE A 282 -25.38 -5.61 2.59
C ILE A 282 -24.71 -4.35 2.02
N ALA A 283 -24.58 -4.34 0.70
CA ALA A 283 -23.67 -3.44 0.01
C ALA A 283 -23.92 -1.97 0.33
N ASN A 284 -22.84 -1.23 0.61
CA ASN A 284 -22.84 0.19 0.33
C ASN A 284 -22.78 0.40 -1.19
N GLY A 285 -23.45 1.42 -1.73
CA GLY A 285 -23.58 1.64 -3.17
C GLY A 285 -22.27 2.02 -3.88
N ALA A 286 -21.31 2.58 -3.15
CA ALA A 286 -19.99 2.97 -3.65
C ALA A 286 -18.86 2.23 -2.90
N ASN A 287 -17.82 2.93 -2.43
CA ASN A 287 -16.67 2.30 -1.78
C ASN A 287 -16.98 1.95 -0.33
N GLY A 288 -16.23 1.01 0.27
CA GLY A 288 -16.31 0.78 1.70
C GLY A 288 -15.82 2.01 2.48
N VAL A 289 -14.58 2.42 2.21
CA VAL A 289 -13.95 3.62 2.78
C VAL A 289 -13.37 4.48 1.65
N HIS A 290 -13.66 5.78 1.66
CA HIS A 290 -13.15 6.74 0.66
C HIS A 290 -12.43 7.90 1.34
N LEU A 291 -11.14 8.07 1.03
CA LEU A 291 -10.34 9.22 1.45
C LEU A 291 -10.24 10.20 0.28
N VAL A 292 -10.58 11.47 0.48
CA VAL A 292 -10.66 12.48 -0.59
C VAL A 292 -10.01 13.80 -0.17
N GLY A 293 -9.23 14.41 -1.07
CA GLY A 293 -8.51 15.65 -0.78
C GLY A 293 -7.30 15.39 0.13
N SER A 294 -6.60 16.44 0.59
CA SER A 294 -5.33 16.32 1.32
C SER A 294 -5.46 15.82 2.77
N THR A 295 -6.11 14.67 2.95
CA THR A 295 -6.26 13.99 4.25
C THR A 295 -5.04 13.12 4.56
N PHE A 296 -4.55 13.15 5.80
CA PHE A 296 -3.25 12.54 6.13
C PHE A 296 -3.19 11.92 7.53
N GLY A 297 -2.22 11.03 7.75
CA GLY A 297 -2.05 10.38 9.06
C GLY A 297 -3.24 9.49 9.47
N ASN A 298 -4.13 9.14 8.53
CA ASN A 298 -5.27 8.29 8.81
C ASN A 298 -4.83 6.83 8.91
N LEU A 299 -5.51 6.07 9.77
CA LEU A 299 -5.29 4.64 9.96
C LEU A 299 -6.58 3.87 9.68
N ILE A 300 -6.60 3.13 8.57
CA ILE A 300 -7.64 2.16 8.26
C ILE A 300 -7.18 0.80 8.74
N GLY A 301 -7.67 0.40 9.90
CA GLY A 301 -7.37 -0.83 10.60
C GLY A 301 -6.89 -0.61 12.05
N PRO A 302 -6.57 -1.68 12.77
CA PRO A 302 -6.76 -3.08 12.38
C PRO A 302 -8.22 -3.54 12.48
N GLY A 303 -8.49 -4.71 11.91
CA GLY A 303 -9.67 -5.52 12.22
C GLY A 303 -10.95 -5.13 11.48
N ASN A 304 -10.89 -4.26 10.47
CA ASN A 304 -12.06 -4.03 9.63
C ASN A 304 -12.28 -5.20 8.66
N VAL A 305 -13.55 -5.48 8.38
CA VAL A 305 -14.00 -6.30 7.26
C VAL A 305 -14.66 -5.36 6.25
N ILE A 306 -14.00 -5.18 5.10
CA ILE A 306 -14.39 -4.20 4.08
C ILE A 306 -14.71 -4.96 2.79
N SER A 307 -15.96 -5.37 2.68
CA SER A 307 -16.40 -6.40 1.73
C SER A 307 -17.82 -6.12 1.26
N GLY A 308 -18.21 -6.65 0.10
CA GLY A 308 -19.56 -6.55 -0.43
C GLY A 308 -19.96 -5.16 -0.90
N ASN A 309 -19.02 -4.21 -1.04
CA ASN A 309 -19.32 -2.86 -1.48
C ASN A 309 -19.50 -2.77 -3.01
N GLY A 310 -20.33 -1.85 -3.46
CA GLY A 310 -20.69 -1.64 -4.88
C GLY A 310 -19.57 -1.07 -5.76
N ALA A 311 -18.46 -0.63 -5.15
CA ALA A 311 -17.24 -0.21 -5.84
C ALA A 311 -16.00 -0.90 -5.22
N SER A 312 -14.97 -0.14 -4.83
CA SER A 312 -13.75 -0.70 -4.23
C SER A 312 -13.88 -0.83 -2.70
N GLY A 313 -13.08 -1.69 -2.08
CA GLY A 313 -13.05 -1.78 -0.62
C GLY A 313 -12.58 -0.46 0.00
N VAL A 314 -11.36 -0.03 -0.34
CA VAL A 314 -10.79 1.26 0.07
C VAL A 314 -10.35 2.06 -1.16
N ARG A 315 -10.84 3.29 -1.30
CA ARG A 315 -10.41 4.25 -2.33
C ARG A 315 -9.67 5.41 -1.66
N VAL A 316 -8.46 5.69 -2.10
CA VAL A 316 -7.63 6.79 -1.60
C VAL A 316 -7.38 7.77 -2.73
N ASP A 317 -8.17 8.84 -2.79
CA ASP A 317 -8.00 10.00 -3.67
C ASP A 317 -7.48 11.20 -2.86
N ALA A 318 -6.42 10.94 -2.08
CA ALA A 318 -5.95 11.88 -1.07
C ALA A 318 -4.98 12.97 -1.61
N GLY A 319 -4.68 12.95 -2.92
CA GLY A 319 -3.81 13.93 -3.54
C GLY A 319 -2.43 14.02 -2.86
N ALA A 320 -1.94 15.25 -2.65
CA ALA A 320 -0.71 15.49 -1.90
C ALA A 320 -0.97 15.47 -0.39
N VAL A 321 -0.25 14.63 0.34
CA VAL A 321 -0.43 14.42 1.79
C VAL A 321 0.80 14.80 2.60
N PHE A 322 0.57 15.40 3.76
CA PHE A 322 1.62 15.95 4.63
C PHE A 322 2.32 14.89 5.49
N LEU A 323 1.60 13.80 5.77
CA LEU A 323 2.08 12.61 6.46
C LEU A 323 1.47 11.38 5.77
N PRO A 324 2.11 10.21 5.86
CA PRO A 324 1.57 9.01 5.24
C PRO A 324 0.22 8.63 5.83
N ASN A 325 -0.68 8.13 4.98
CA ASN A 325 -1.85 7.36 5.42
C ASN A 325 -1.46 5.88 5.58
N PHE A 326 -2.26 5.12 6.34
CA PHE A 326 -1.99 3.72 6.64
C PHE A 326 -3.22 2.85 6.44
N ILE A 327 -3.06 1.71 5.78
CA ILE A 327 -4.08 0.66 5.66
C ILE A 327 -3.44 -0.64 6.12
N MET A 328 -3.82 -1.21 7.27
CA MET A 328 -3.16 -2.42 7.80
C MET A 328 -4.11 -3.32 8.58
N GLY A 329 -3.86 -4.63 8.56
CA GLY A 329 -4.62 -5.59 9.35
C GLY A 329 -6.11 -5.70 9.00
N ASN A 330 -6.50 -5.42 7.75
CA ASN A 330 -7.89 -5.51 7.29
C ASN A 330 -8.15 -6.81 6.51
N ARG A 331 -9.41 -7.26 6.50
CA ARG A 331 -9.93 -8.21 5.51
C ARG A 331 -10.71 -7.45 4.45
N ILE A 332 -10.34 -7.62 3.19
CA ILE A 332 -10.92 -6.86 2.07
C ILE A 332 -11.37 -7.79 0.96
N GLY A 333 -12.68 -7.81 0.71
CA GLY A 333 -13.36 -8.70 -0.24
C GLY A 333 -13.66 -10.10 0.30
N LEU A 334 -13.23 -10.41 1.52
CA LEU A 334 -13.50 -11.68 2.19
C LEU A 334 -14.58 -11.57 3.27
N SER A 335 -15.16 -12.71 3.62
CA SER A 335 -15.94 -12.83 4.85
C SER A 335 -15.08 -12.66 6.10
N ALA A 336 -15.71 -12.34 7.23
CA ALA A 336 -15.03 -12.22 8.52
C ALA A 336 -14.44 -13.55 9.01
N ALA A 337 -15.17 -14.66 8.81
CA ALA A 337 -14.81 -15.96 9.39
C ALA A 337 -15.19 -17.19 8.56
N LEU A 338 -16.16 -17.07 7.62
CA LEU A 338 -16.65 -18.23 6.87
C LEU A 338 -15.81 -18.49 5.62
N GLN A 339 -14.96 -19.51 5.69
CA GLN A 339 -14.31 -20.08 4.50
C GLN A 339 -15.39 -20.57 3.53
N GLY A 340 -15.38 -20.11 2.28
CA GLY A 340 -16.36 -20.55 1.26
C GLY A 340 -17.26 -19.42 0.76
N VAL A 341 -17.35 -18.34 1.55
CA VAL A 341 -18.32 -17.28 1.28
C VAL A 341 -17.65 -16.15 0.53
N HIS A 342 -18.15 -15.92 -0.67
CA HIS A 342 -17.72 -14.85 -1.57
C HIS A 342 -18.46 -13.57 -1.23
N VAL A 343 -17.71 -12.59 -0.74
CA VAL A 343 -18.24 -11.27 -0.36
C VAL A 343 -17.38 -10.18 -0.98
N GLY A 344 -16.80 -10.46 -2.15
CA GLY A 344 -15.99 -9.53 -2.92
C GLY A 344 -16.59 -8.14 -3.06
N ASN A 345 -15.73 -7.12 -3.01
CA ASN A 345 -16.11 -5.80 -3.50
C ASN A 345 -16.27 -5.86 -5.03
N ALA A 346 -17.13 -5.02 -5.61
CA ALA A 346 -17.46 -5.07 -7.04
C ALA A 346 -16.39 -4.48 -7.98
N LEU A 347 -15.29 -3.94 -7.44
CA LEU A 347 -14.13 -3.48 -8.21
C LEU A 347 -12.83 -4.01 -7.57
N SER A 348 -11.96 -3.12 -7.11
CA SER A 348 -10.66 -3.46 -6.53
C SER A 348 -10.74 -3.57 -5.00
N GLY A 349 -9.78 -4.26 -4.39
CA GLY A 349 -9.66 -4.24 -2.93
C GLY A 349 -9.28 -2.85 -2.43
N ILE A 350 -8.14 -2.35 -2.91
CA ILE A 350 -7.62 -1.01 -2.59
C ILE A 350 -7.25 -0.28 -3.88
N VAL A 351 -7.62 0.99 -4.00
CA VAL A 351 -7.10 1.87 -5.07
C VAL A 351 -6.47 3.11 -4.47
N ALA A 352 -5.27 3.46 -4.93
CA ALA A 352 -4.48 4.59 -4.46
C ALA A 352 -4.21 5.60 -5.59
N ASP A 353 -4.51 6.86 -5.29
CA ASP A 353 -4.12 8.09 -5.99
C ASP A 353 -3.70 9.12 -4.93
N THR A 354 -2.45 8.98 -4.47
CA THR A 354 -1.89 9.88 -3.44
C THR A 354 -0.37 9.92 -3.49
N LYS A 355 0.21 11.05 -3.11
CA LYS A 355 1.66 11.28 -3.10
C LYS A 355 2.08 12.08 -1.87
N PRO A 356 3.32 11.94 -1.40
CA PRO A 356 3.86 12.87 -0.41
C PRO A 356 3.87 14.29 -0.98
N ASP A 357 3.52 15.28 -0.16
CA ASP A 357 3.74 16.67 -0.53
C ASP A 357 5.25 17.00 -0.56
N THR A 358 5.67 17.73 -1.58
CA THR A 358 7.05 18.13 -1.82
C THR A 358 7.27 19.63 -1.71
N ASP A 359 6.22 20.42 -1.48
CA ASP A 359 6.34 21.85 -1.27
C ASP A 359 7.12 22.13 0.03
N PRO A 360 8.14 23.00 0.04
CA PRO A 360 8.88 23.36 1.26
C PRO A 360 8.00 23.82 2.43
N THR A 361 6.80 24.35 2.17
CA THR A 361 5.85 24.81 3.19
C THR A 361 4.75 23.79 3.53
N SER A 362 4.84 22.56 3.05
CA SER A 362 3.95 21.44 3.44
C SER A 362 4.66 20.10 3.34
N PHE A 363 6.00 20.13 3.33
CA PHE A 363 6.86 19.02 2.99
C PHE A 363 6.58 17.81 3.87
N ASN A 364 6.28 16.68 3.23
CA ASN A 364 6.11 15.41 3.91
C ASN A 364 7.48 14.83 4.28
N PRO A 365 7.85 14.81 5.58
CA PRO A 365 9.19 14.43 6.03
C PRO A 365 9.51 12.94 5.79
N SER A 366 8.49 12.12 5.55
CA SER A 366 8.66 10.69 5.26
C SER A 366 8.91 10.40 3.79
N MET A 367 8.52 11.31 2.88
CA MET A 367 8.42 11.07 1.44
C MET A 367 7.54 9.85 1.07
N ILE A 368 6.58 9.50 1.93
CA ILE A 368 5.62 8.40 1.74
C ILE A 368 4.21 8.99 1.69
N GLY A 369 3.45 8.62 0.66
CA GLY A 369 2.03 9.00 0.54
C GLY A 369 1.10 8.03 1.27
N LEU A 370 1.34 6.72 1.12
CA LEU A 370 0.50 5.67 1.68
C LEU A 370 1.32 4.42 1.99
N VAL A 371 1.04 3.82 3.15
CA VAL A 371 1.52 2.49 3.52
C VAL A 371 0.35 1.51 3.53
N ILE A 372 0.40 0.51 2.68
CA ILE A 372 -0.53 -0.62 2.63
C ILE A 372 0.17 -1.82 3.26
N GLY A 373 -0.19 -2.12 4.51
CA GLY A 373 0.27 -3.25 5.30
C GLY A 373 0.95 -2.84 6.60
N PRO A 374 1.35 -3.83 7.43
CA PRO A 374 1.31 -5.25 7.14
C PRO A 374 -0.10 -5.86 7.29
N ALA A 375 -0.21 -7.13 6.90
CA ALA A 375 -1.29 -8.05 7.21
C ALA A 375 -2.70 -7.65 6.75
N ASN A 376 -2.83 -6.91 5.64
CA ASN A 376 -4.10 -6.95 4.93
C ASN A 376 -4.24 -8.28 4.20
N VAL A 377 -5.44 -8.86 4.23
CA VAL A 377 -5.84 -10.01 3.41
C VAL A 377 -6.83 -9.52 2.37
N ILE A 378 -6.42 -9.51 1.11
CA ILE A 378 -7.13 -8.85 0.01
C ILE A 378 -7.42 -9.88 -1.08
N ALA A 379 -8.66 -10.33 -1.17
CA ALA A 379 -9.04 -11.47 -2.00
C ALA A 379 -10.50 -11.35 -2.43
N ASP A 380 -10.90 -12.14 -3.44
CA ASP A 380 -12.27 -12.19 -3.98
C ASP A 380 -12.80 -10.85 -4.53
N ASN A 381 -11.97 -9.83 -4.71
CA ASN A 381 -12.42 -8.56 -5.29
C ASN A 381 -12.73 -8.75 -6.78
N ASN A 382 -13.95 -8.39 -7.16
CA ASN A 382 -14.62 -8.77 -8.39
C ASN A 382 -14.75 -7.57 -9.31
N GLY A 383 -13.65 -7.08 -9.89
CA GLY A 383 -13.75 -6.13 -10.98
C GLY A 383 -14.18 -6.76 -12.30
N ALA A 384 -14.46 -5.93 -13.30
CA ALA A 384 -14.70 -6.40 -14.66
C ALA A 384 -13.49 -7.22 -15.12
N ASN A 385 -13.71 -8.49 -15.46
CA ASN A 385 -12.74 -9.22 -16.26
C ASN A 385 -12.61 -8.44 -17.57
N ASN A 386 -11.46 -7.83 -17.81
CA ASN A 386 -11.18 -7.41 -19.16
C ASN A 386 -11.32 -8.66 -20.03
N ASN A 387 -12.07 -8.49 -21.14
CA ASN A 387 -12.06 -9.27 -22.38
C ASN A 387 -11.27 -10.60 -22.38
N GLY A 388 -11.74 -11.65 -23.07
CA GLY A 388 -11.10 -12.99 -23.11
C GLY A 388 -9.60 -13.10 -23.51
N PHE A 389 -8.86 -11.99 -23.55
CA PHE A 389 -7.42 -11.82 -23.69
C PHE A 389 -6.83 -11.19 -22.41
N PRO A 390 -6.28 -12.01 -21.48
CA PRO A 390 -5.76 -11.53 -20.20
C PRO A 390 -4.61 -10.51 -20.30
N ASP A 391 -4.03 -10.31 -21.48
CA ASP A 391 -2.91 -9.37 -21.72
C ASP A 391 -3.36 -7.95 -22.08
N THR A 392 -4.66 -7.72 -22.28
CA THR A 392 -5.17 -6.39 -22.62
C THR A 392 -5.25 -5.53 -21.37
N LEU A 393 -4.14 -4.93 -20.94
CA LEU A 393 -4.02 -4.23 -19.66
C LEU A 393 -4.75 -2.86 -19.58
N GLY A 394 -6.07 -2.79 -19.81
CA GLY A 394 -6.90 -1.57 -19.82
C GLY A 394 -7.24 -1.02 -18.42
N ASP A 395 -8.49 -0.57 -18.21
CA ASP A 395 -9.04 -0.11 -16.91
C ASP A 395 -9.28 -1.29 -15.96
N ASP A 396 -8.21 -2.01 -15.69
CA ASP A 396 -8.22 -3.27 -14.97
C ASP A 396 -8.40 -3.05 -13.46
N SER A 397 -9.19 -3.92 -12.84
CA SER A 397 -9.27 -4.00 -11.37
C SER A 397 -8.27 -5.02 -10.83
N ALA A 398 -7.90 -4.86 -9.57
CA ALA A 398 -6.95 -5.73 -8.90
C ALA A 398 -7.25 -5.86 -7.40
N GLY A 399 -6.49 -6.70 -6.70
CA GLY A 399 -6.40 -6.59 -5.25
C GLY A 399 -5.98 -5.19 -4.83
N ILE A 400 -4.90 -4.67 -5.42
CA ILE A 400 -4.41 -3.30 -5.20
C ILE A 400 -4.12 -2.61 -6.53
N VAL A 401 -4.61 -1.39 -6.73
CA VAL A 401 -4.29 -0.54 -7.88
C VAL A 401 -3.59 0.74 -7.41
N ILE A 402 -2.40 1.01 -7.94
CA ILE A 402 -1.63 2.24 -7.71
C ILE A 402 -1.66 3.05 -9.01
N THR A 403 -2.36 4.18 -9.00
CA THR A 403 -2.71 4.95 -10.21
C THR A 403 -2.67 6.46 -9.97
N GLY A 404 -3.08 7.21 -11.00
CA GLY A 404 -3.23 8.67 -10.97
C GLY A 404 -1.91 9.37 -10.75
N SER A 405 -1.84 10.16 -9.68
CA SER A 405 -0.66 10.92 -9.26
C SER A 405 0.23 10.20 -8.24
N SER A 406 -0.03 8.92 -8.00
CA SER A 406 0.60 8.18 -6.91
C SER A 406 2.13 8.18 -6.93
N ASN A 407 2.74 8.39 -5.78
CA ASN A 407 4.19 8.28 -5.56
C ASN A 407 4.48 7.94 -4.10
N GLY A 408 5.55 7.19 -3.84
CA GLY A 408 5.92 6.81 -2.48
C GLY A 408 4.88 5.91 -1.83
N ILE A 409 4.17 5.10 -2.61
CA ILE A 409 3.25 4.08 -2.09
C ILE A 409 4.06 2.85 -1.71
N LYS A 410 3.87 2.35 -0.48
CA LYS A 410 4.53 1.13 0.01
C LYS A 410 3.50 0.04 0.27
N VAL A 411 3.55 -1.02 -0.52
CA VAL A 411 2.76 -2.25 -0.33
C VAL A 411 3.65 -3.29 0.34
N LEU A 412 3.43 -3.57 1.62
CA LEU A 412 4.31 -4.43 2.40
C LEU A 412 3.59 -5.48 3.23
N HIS A 413 4.10 -6.72 3.22
CA HIS A 413 3.65 -7.79 4.13
C HIS A 413 2.14 -8.08 4.09
N ASN A 414 1.50 -7.96 2.93
CA ASN A 414 0.10 -8.32 2.72
C ASN A 414 -0.05 -9.73 2.12
N THR A 415 -1.26 -10.28 2.22
CA THR A 415 -1.68 -11.46 1.44
C THR A 415 -2.71 -11.02 0.40
N ILE A 416 -2.42 -11.23 -0.88
CA ILE A 416 -3.20 -10.70 -2.01
C ILE A 416 -3.58 -11.84 -2.96
N GLY A 417 -4.88 -12.07 -3.12
CA GLY A 417 -5.50 -13.09 -3.95
C GLY A 417 -5.62 -14.46 -3.28
N LEU A 418 -5.01 -14.68 -2.12
CA LEU A 418 -5.18 -15.91 -1.37
C LEU A 418 -6.06 -15.66 -0.15
N ALA A 419 -7.15 -16.41 -0.04
CA ALA A 419 -7.93 -16.45 1.18
C ALA A 419 -7.21 -17.27 2.27
N GLU A 420 -7.32 -16.79 3.49
CA GLU A 420 -6.52 -17.10 4.66
C GLU A 420 -6.11 -18.57 4.92
N PHE A 421 -4.94 -18.70 5.57
CA PHE A 421 -4.59 -19.88 6.37
C PHE A 421 -3.97 -19.45 7.71
N PRO A 422 -4.75 -19.33 8.80
CA PRO A 422 -4.20 -19.46 10.14
C PRO A 422 -3.31 -20.70 10.26
N SER A 423 -2.30 -20.70 11.13
CA SER A 423 -1.48 -21.88 11.37
C SER A 423 -2.37 -23.09 11.75
N GLY A 424 -2.25 -24.20 11.01
CA GLY A 424 -3.10 -25.39 11.20
C GLY A 424 -4.34 -25.45 10.31
N THR A 425 -4.52 -24.50 9.40
CA THR A 425 -5.58 -24.56 8.39
C THR A 425 -5.33 -25.75 7.44
N PRO A 426 -6.30 -26.68 7.25
CA PRO A 426 -6.14 -27.82 6.37
C PRO A 426 -5.85 -27.42 4.92
N LEU A 427 -5.04 -28.22 4.21
CA LEU A 427 -4.69 -28.06 2.80
C LEU A 427 -5.89 -28.01 1.82
N ALA A 428 -7.11 -28.25 2.33
CA ALA A 428 -8.34 -28.25 1.56
C ALA A 428 -9.06 -26.90 1.52
N SER A 429 -8.48 -25.81 2.07
CA SER A 429 -9.11 -24.49 1.91
C SER A 429 -9.08 -24.08 0.43
N THR A 430 -10.22 -23.57 -0.04
CA THR A 430 -10.38 -23.02 -1.38
C THR A 430 -9.76 -21.62 -1.42
N ALA A 431 -8.78 -21.43 -2.30
CA ALA A 431 -8.16 -20.13 -2.52
C ALA A 431 -9.13 -19.19 -3.27
N TYR A 432 -9.41 -18.01 -2.72
CA TYR A 432 -10.21 -16.97 -3.39
C TYR A 432 -9.32 -15.91 -4.03
N GLY A 433 -8.98 -16.11 -5.29
CA GLY A 433 -8.32 -15.12 -6.14
C GLY A 433 -9.08 -13.81 -6.24
N ASN A 434 -8.38 -12.69 -6.43
CA ASN A 434 -9.04 -11.53 -7.04
C ASN A 434 -9.37 -11.88 -8.50
N ALA A 435 -10.49 -11.37 -9.02
CA ALA A 435 -10.94 -11.65 -10.39
C ALA A 435 -10.04 -11.03 -11.47
N GLY A 436 -9.26 -10.01 -11.09
CA GLY A 436 -8.23 -9.40 -11.93
C GLY A 436 -6.82 -9.78 -11.48
N ASP A 437 -5.94 -8.78 -11.43
CA ASP A 437 -4.55 -8.94 -11.01
C ASP A 437 -4.39 -8.84 -9.49
N GLY A 438 -3.24 -9.27 -8.96
CA GLY A 438 -2.92 -9.03 -7.56
C GLY A 438 -2.65 -7.55 -7.29
N VAL A 439 -1.63 -6.99 -7.93
CA VAL A 439 -1.22 -5.59 -7.80
C VAL A 439 -1.00 -4.98 -9.18
N ILE A 440 -1.56 -3.80 -9.44
CA ILE A 440 -1.32 -3.00 -10.65
C ILE A 440 -0.64 -1.69 -10.27
N VAL A 441 0.41 -1.32 -11.01
CA VAL A 441 1.14 -0.06 -10.86
C VAL A 441 1.20 0.66 -12.19
N THR A 442 0.69 1.89 -12.23
CA THR A 442 0.73 2.77 -13.41
C THR A 442 1.44 4.10 -13.17
N THR A 443 2.16 4.23 -12.05
CA THR A 443 2.85 5.46 -11.65
C THR A 443 4.24 5.18 -11.08
N THR A 444 5.03 6.23 -10.96
CA THR A 444 6.47 6.16 -10.66
C THR A 444 6.77 6.18 -9.16
N GLY A 445 7.83 5.48 -8.75
CA GLY A 445 8.42 5.61 -7.40
C GLY A 445 7.67 4.88 -6.29
N ASN A 446 7.23 3.65 -6.55
CA ASN A 446 6.43 2.84 -5.63
C ASN A 446 7.17 1.55 -5.24
N GLU A 447 6.84 0.99 -4.08
CA GLU A 447 7.47 -0.22 -3.55
C GLU A 447 6.44 -1.32 -3.26
N ILE A 448 6.71 -2.54 -3.71
CA ILE A 448 5.94 -3.76 -3.44
C ILE A 448 6.90 -4.76 -2.83
N THR A 449 6.81 -4.96 -1.51
CA THR A 449 7.82 -5.72 -0.76
C THR A 449 7.25 -6.77 0.18
N SER A 450 7.86 -7.94 0.24
CA SER A 450 7.53 -8.97 1.24
C SER A 450 6.06 -9.40 1.29
N ASN A 451 5.32 -9.29 0.17
CA ASN A 451 3.92 -9.71 0.09
C ASN A 451 3.81 -11.17 -0.37
N VAL A 452 2.70 -11.82 -0.02
CA VAL A 452 2.25 -13.08 -0.63
C VAL A 452 1.21 -12.73 -1.68
N ILE A 453 1.47 -13.03 -2.95
CA ILE A 453 0.60 -12.68 -4.08
C ILE A 453 0.32 -13.91 -4.92
N ALA A 454 -0.84 -14.51 -4.75
CA ALA A 454 -1.15 -15.84 -5.26
C ALA A 454 -2.62 -15.96 -5.64
N ALA A 455 -2.95 -16.97 -6.46
CA ALA A 455 -4.30 -17.35 -6.87
C ALA A 455 -5.14 -16.25 -7.56
N ASN A 456 -4.59 -15.08 -7.89
CA ASN A 456 -5.28 -14.07 -8.69
C ASN A 456 -5.62 -14.65 -10.06
N ALA A 457 -6.78 -14.30 -10.62
CA ALA A 457 -7.27 -14.89 -11.86
C ALA A 457 -6.44 -14.48 -13.09
N ARG A 458 -5.73 -13.34 -13.02
CA ARG A 458 -4.77 -12.87 -14.03
C ARG A 458 -3.33 -12.92 -13.51
N HIS A 459 -2.61 -11.81 -13.53
CA HIS A 459 -1.21 -11.72 -13.14
C HIS A 459 -1.05 -11.50 -11.63
N GLY A 460 0.14 -11.78 -11.10
CA GLY A 460 0.48 -11.43 -9.72
C GLY A 460 0.68 -9.91 -9.58
N ILE A 461 1.75 -9.39 -10.16
CA ILE A 461 2.07 -7.95 -10.18
C ILE A 461 2.17 -7.47 -11.63
N VAL A 462 1.49 -6.38 -11.95
CA VAL A 462 1.57 -5.69 -13.24
C VAL A 462 2.18 -4.31 -13.03
N VAL A 463 3.22 -3.98 -13.78
CA VAL A 463 3.76 -2.61 -13.88
C VAL A 463 3.61 -2.17 -15.33
N LYS A 464 2.80 -1.15 -15.58
CA LYS A 464 2.41 -0.79 -16.95
C LYS A 464 2.47 0.71 -17.21
N GLY A 465 2.65 1.05 -18.47
CA GLY A 465 2.60 2.42 -18.97
C GLY A 465 3.97 3.04 -19.15
N SER A 466 4.11 3.76 -20.27
CA SER A 466 5.38 4.34 -20.71
C SER A 466 5.90 5.48 -19.81
N GLY A 467 5.06 6.03 -18.94
CA GLY A 467 5.44 7.01 -17.91
C GLY A 467 5.78 6.41 -16.54
N THR A 468 5.67 5.09 -16.41
CA THR A 468 5.88 4.36 -15.14
C THR A 468 7.35 3.98 -15.03
N ALA A 469 7.99 4.46 -13.96
CA ALA A 469 9.39 4.21 -13.67
C ALA A 469 9.65 3.91 -12.18
N SER A 470 10.85 3.43 -11.85
CA SER A 470 11.33 3.36 -10.47
C SER A 470 10.44 2.57 -9.51
N THR A 471 9.82 1.49 -10.00
CA THR A 471 9.06 0.57 -9.15
C THR A 471 10.00 -0.46 -8.55
N ARG A 472 9.95 -0.67 -7.23
CA ARG A 472 10.75 -1.70 -6.55
C ARG A 472 9.86 -2.88 -6.15
N ILE A 473 10.19 -4.07 -6.61
CA ILE A 473 9.52 -5.33 -6.30
C ILE A 473 10.53 -6.27 -5.62
N ALA A 474 10.48 -6.44 -4.30
CA ALA A 474 11.51 -7.20 -3.59
C ALA A 474 10.95 -8.09 -2.46
N GLY A 475 11.51 -9.28 -2.29
CA GLY A 475 11.19 -10.19 -1.18
C GLY A 475 9.78 -10.80 -1.24
N ASN A 476 9.05 -10.64 -2.36
CA ASN A 476 7.69 -11.15 -2.47
C ASN A 476 7.67 -12.66 -2.75
N SER A 477 6.60 -13.31 -2.31
CA SER A 477 6.25 -14.69 -2.62
C SER A 477 5.09 -14.68 -3.61
N ILE A 478 5.35 -14.98 -4.88
CA ILE A 478 4.42 -14.80 -6.00
C ILE A 478 4.06 -16.16 -6.60
N GLY A 479 2.77 -16.47 -6.60
CA GLY A 479 2.21 -17.76 -7.01
C GLY A 479 2.42 -18.89 -5.99
N VAL A 480 2.99 -18.57 -4.82
CA VAL A 480 3.11 -19.48 -3.67
C VAL A 480 2.96 -18.70 -2.37
N SER A 481 2.50 -19.39 -1.33
CA SER A 481 2.55 -18.91 0.04
C SER A 481 3.63 -19.69 0.80
N PRO A 482 4.47 -19.04 1.63
CA PRO A 482 5.47 -19.74 2.44
C PRO A 482 4.89 -20.85 3.33
N ALA A 483 3.64 -20.71 3.77
CA ALA A 483 2.92 -21.72 4.54
C ALA A 483 2.62 -23.00 3.73
N PHE A 484 2.69 -22.92 2.40
CA PHE A 484 2.42 -24.01 1.45
C PHE A 484 3.58 -24.16 0.45
N ALA A 485 4.81 -24.03 0.93
CA ALA A 485 6.01 -24.28 0.13
C ALA A 485 5.99 -25.73 -0.39
N GLY A 486 5.56 -25.93 -1.63
CA GLY A 486 5.36 -27.24 -2.26
C GLY A 486 3.99 -27.44 -2.90
N ASN A 487 3.00 -26.58 -2.61
CA ASN A 487 1.71 -26.61 -3.28
C ASN A 487 1.76 -25.77 -4.57
N THR A 488 1.75 -26.45 -5.71
CA THR A 488 1.85 -25.84 -7.05
C THR A 488 0.49 -25.40 -7.62
N THR A 489 -0.60 -25.48 -6.85
CA THR A 489 -1.95 -25.09 -7.32
C THR A 489 -2.31 -23.64 -7.03
N LEU A 490 -1.48 -22.91 -6.27
CA LEU A 490 -1.76 -21.53 -5.82
C LEU A 490 -1.22 -20.44 -6.77
N GLY A 491 -0.75 -20.81 -7.95
CA GLY A 491 -0.22 -19.87 -8.94
C GLY A 491 -1.23 -18.82 -9.38
N ASN A 492 -0.75 -17.64 -9.78
CA ASN A 492 -1.61 -16.67 -10.47
C ASN A 492 -2.00 -17.22 -11.86
N GLY A 493 -3.14 -16.77 -12.36
CA GLY A 493 -3.78 -17.30 -13.56
C GLY A 493 -3.03 -17.05 -14.86
N VAL A 494 -2.05 -16.15 -14.86
CA VAL A 494 -1.19 -15.84 -16.01
C VAL A 494 0.26 -15.71 -15.56
N ASP A 495 0.83 -14.50 -15.53
CA ASP A 495 2.24 -14.30 -15.16
C ASP A 495 2.41 -13.97 -13.68
N GLY A 496 3.56 -14.27 -13.11
CA GLY A 496 3.91 -13.82 -11.76
C GLY A 496 4.09 -12.30 -11.72
N ILE A 497 5.02 -11.78 -12.52
CA ILE A 497 5.25 -10.34 -12.72
C ILE A 497 5.16 -10.04 -14.21
N HIS A 498 4.38 -9.03 -14.58
CA HIS A 498 4.22 -8.57 -15.96
C HIS A 498 4.60 -7.09 -16.06
N ILE A 499 5.69 -6.80 -16.76
CA ILE A 499 6.16 -5.43 -17.05
C ILE A 499 5.77 -5.08 -18.49
N ASN A 500 4.94 -4.07 -18.67
CA ASN A 500 4.46 -3.62 -19.98
C ASN A 500 4.78 -2.14 -20.23
N ALA A 501 5.82 -1.90 -21.02
CA ALA A 501 6.33 -0.59 -21.39
C ALA A 501 6.78 0.31 -20.22
N ALA A 502 6.98 -0.25 -19.02
CA ALA A 502 7.52 0.46 -17.87
C ALA A 502 9.05 0.29 -17.80
N SER A 503 9.73 1.28 -17.20
CA SER A 503 11.19 1.34 -17.13
C SER A 503 11.69 1.39 -15.69
N ALA A 504 13.00 1.22 -15.47
CA ALA A 504 13.63 1.38 -14.16
C ALA A 504 12.96 0.57 -13.03
N THR A 505 12.30 -0.54 -13.37
CA THR A 505 11.73 -1.45 -12.37
C THR A 505 12.85 -2.30 -11.81
N THR A 506 12.98 -2.34 -10.49
CA THR A 506 13.90 -3.25 -9.80
C THR A 506 13.12 -4.44 -9.28
N ILE A 507 13.40 -5.63 -9.82
CA ILE A 507 12.86 -6.89 -9.35
C ILE A 507 13.96 -7.62 -8.58
N GLY A 508 13.85 -7.62 -7.26
CA GLY A 508 14.78 -8.25 -6.34
C GLY A 508 15.81 -7.26 -5.77
N GLY A 509 16.98 -7.76 -5.37
CA GLY A 509 18.01 -6.90 -4.77
C GLY A 509 19.22 -7.64 -4.19
N PRO A 510 20.23 -6.90 -3.68
CA PRO A 510 21.49 -7.46 -3.19
C PRO A 510 21.39 -8.10 -1.81
N ALA A 511 20.33 -7.90 -1.04
CA ALA A 511 20.12 -8.66 0.19
C ALA A 511 19.43 -9.99 -0.11
N ALA A 512 19.73 -11.03 0.67
CA ALA A 512 19.02 -12.31 0.53
C ALA A 512 17.51 -12.19 0.79
N SER A 513 17.09 -11.20 1.60
CA SER A 513 15.70 -10.87 1.85
C SER A 513 15.02 -10.15 0.68
N ASP A 514 15.77 -9.61 -0.27
CA ASP A 514 15.21 -8.92 -1.43
C ASP A 514 14.79 -9.90 -2.53
N SER A 515 15.26 -11.15 -2.48
CA SER A 515 14.95 -12.18 -3.47
C SER A 515 13.45 -12.48 -3.53
N ASN A 516 12.81 -12.21 -4.67
CA ASN A 516 11.46 -12.70 -4.91
C ASN A 516 11.48 -14.22 -5.17
N ILE A 517 10.44 -14.91 -4.72
CA ILE A 517 10.15 -16.30 -5.10
C ILE A 517 8.96 -16.25 -6.04
N ILE A 518 9.13 -16.73 -7.27
CA ILE A 518 8.11 -16.65 -8.32
C ILE A 518 7.93 -18.03 -8.93
N VAL A 519 6.81 -18.67 -8.60
CA VAL A 519 6.58 -20.09 -8.92
C VAL A 519 5.11 -20.36 -9.16
N ALA A 520 4.83 -21.45 -9.88
CA ALA A 520 3.51 -22.00 -10.12
C ALA A 520 2.55 -21.13 -10.94
N ASN A 521 2.97 -19.94 -11.39
CA ASN A 521 2.16 -19.10 -12.27
C ASN A 521 1.85 -19.86 -13.57
N LYS A 522 0.64 -19.67 -14.10
CA LYS A 522 0.12 -20.51 -15.18
C LYS A 522 0.86 -20.30 -16.50
N ARG A 523 1.39 -19.09 -16.75
CA ARG A 523 2.17 -18.71 -17.95
C ARG A 523 3.62 -18.38 -17.60
N ASN A 524 4.00 -17.11 -17.47
CA ASN A 524 5.39 -16.75 -17.20
C ASN A 524 5.68 -16.52 -15.72
N GLY A 525 6.94 -16.67 -15.31
CA GLY A 525 7.37 -16.16 -14.02
C GLY A 525 7.45 -14.63 -14.05
N ILE A 526 8.33 -14.11 -14.90
CA ILE A 526 8.48 -12.68 -15.21
C ILE A 526 8.34 -12.51 -16.72
N LYS A 527 7.41 -11.65 -17.14
CA LYS A 527 7.25 -11.19 -18.53
C LYS A 527 7.71 -9.74 -18.63
N LEU A 528 8.60 -9.43 -19.57
CA LEU A 528 8.93 -8.06 -19.95
C LEU A 528 8.52 -7.82 -21.39
N ARG A 529 7.70 -6.78 -21.60
CA ARG A 529 7.27 -6.31 -22.92
C ARG A 529 7.63 -4.84 -23.10
N ASN A 530 8.41 -4.54 -24.13
CA ASN A 530 8.87 -3.17 -24.41
C ASN A 530 7.87 -2.30 -25.19
N GLY A 531 6.57 -2.62 -25.18
CA GLY A 531 5.54 -1.84 -25.89
C GLY A 531 5.64 -1.79 -27.43
N GLY A 532 6.72 -2.31 -28.03
CA GLY A 532 7.01 -2.26 -29.46
C GLY A 532 7.79 -1.00 -29.88
N GLY A 533 8.84 -1.16 -30.71
CA GLY A 533 9.74 -0.08 -31.13
C GLY A 533 10.61 0.47 -30.00
N ASP A 534 11.27 1.62 -30.21
CA ASP A 534 12.13 2.31 -29.22
C ASP A 534 11.36 2.88 -28.00
N GLN A 535 10.20 2.35 -27.65
CA GLN A 535 9.35 2.90 -26.59
C GLN A 535 9.66 2.29 -25.21
N ASN A 536 10.04 3.17 -24.27
CA ASN A 536 9.90 3.23 -22.80
C ASN A 536 9.97 1.99 -21.87
N GLY A 537 10.10 0.75 -22.34
CA GLY A 537 10.18 -0.46 -21.50
C GLY A 537 11.58 -0.84 -20.98
N TRP A 538 12.55 0.07 -21.05
CA TRP A 538 13.98 -0.26 -20.90
C TRP A 538 14.49 -0.09 -19.46
N SER A 539 15.65 -0.65 -19.17
CA SER A 539 16.37 -0.47 -17.90
C SER A 539 15.71 -1.09 -16.68
N ASN A 540 15.12 -2.27 -16.83
CA ASN A 540 14.60 -3.06 -15.72
C ASN A 540 15.67 -3.98 -15.15
N LEU A 541 15.91 -3.85 -13.85
CA LEU A 541 16.93 -4.59 -13.14
C LEU A 541 16.32 -5.83 -12.51
N PHE A 542 16.73 -7.04 -12.92
CA PHE A 542 16.41 -8.26 -12.19
C PHE A 542 17.64 -8.69 -11.39
N GLN A 543 17.43 -9.03 -10.13
CA GLN A 543 18.53 -9.38 -9.24
C GLN A 543 18.10 -10.43 -8.22
N ARG A 544 18.80 -11.56 -8.20
CA ARG A 544 18.70 -12.63 -7.20
C ARG A 544 17.27 -13.16 -7.02
N ASN A 545 16.48 -13.18 -8.09
CA ASN A 545 15.15 -13.76 -8.06
C ASN A 545 15.22 -15.28 -8.21
N ARG A 546 14.35 -16.00 -7.48
CA ARG A 546 14.14 -17.43 -7.69
C ARG A 546 12.88 -17.62 -8.52
N VAL A 547 13.07 -17.75 -9.83
CA VAL A 547 11.98 -17.90 -10.80
C VAL A 547 12.06 -19.30 -11.39
N PHE A 548 11.13 -20.15 -11.00
CA PHE A 548 11.14 -21.56 -11.37
C PHE A 548 9.75 -22.14 -11.27
N GLY A 549 9.50 -23.25 -11.94
CA GLY A 549 8.25 -23.99 -11.79
C GLY A 549 7.03 -23.23 -12.30
N ASN A 550 7.17 -22.24 -13.19
CA ASN A 550 6.04 -21.56 -13.84
C ASN A 550 5.57 -22.34 -15.09
N ALA A 551 4.79 -21.71 -15.97
CA ALA A 551 4.21 -22.32 -17.17
C ALA A 551 3.40 -23.59 -16.90
N LYS A 552 2.60 -23.56 -15.82
CA LYS A 552 1.88 -24.77 -15.36
C LYS A 552 0.77 -25.23 -16.29
N THR A 553 0.10 -24.31 -16.97
CA THR A 553 -1.08 -24.66 -17.80
C THR A 553 -1.16 -23.87 -19.11
N LEU A 554 -0.41 -22.80 -19.24
CA LEU A 554 -0.30 -21.98 -20.45
C LEU A 554 1.13 -22.06 -20.98
N LEU A 555 1.29 -21.90 -22.30
CA LEU A 555 2.61 -21.83 -22.92
C LEU A 555 3.34 -20.57 -22.43
N GLY A 556 4.54 -20.76 -21.88
CA GLY A 556 5.38 -19.70 -21.33
C GLY A 556 6.65 -20.27 -20.73
N VAL A 557 7.46 -19.41 -20.12
CA VAL A 557 8.73 -19.73 -19.47
C VAL A 557 8.93 -18.92 -18.20
N ASP A 558 9.98 -19.21 -17.44
CA ASP A 558 10.21 -18.52 -16.17
C ASP A 558 10.56 -17.04 -16.37
N ILE A 559 11.47 -16.71 -17.28
CA ILE A 559 11.78 -15.32 -17.66
C ILE A 559 11.58 -15.22 -19.17
N ASP A 560 10.60 -14.42 -19.59
CA ASP A 560 10.22 -14.21 -20.99
C ASP A 560 10.42 -12.74 -21.34
N LEU A 561 11.31 -12.47 -22.30
CA LEU A 561 11.67 -11.11 -22.75
C LEU A 561 11.24 -10.83 -24.19
N GLU A 562 10.41 -11.71 -24.75
CA GLU A 562 10.12 -11.78 -26.18
C GLU A 562 8.84 -11.03 -26.59
N HIS A 563 8.76 -10.62 -27.85
CA HIS A 563 7.74 -9.67 -28.29
C HIS A 563 6.29 -10.20 -28.55
N PRO A 564 5.97 -11.48 -28.72
CA PRO A 564 4.57 -11.91 -28.72
C PRO A 564 4.11 -12.35 -27.32
N GLU A 565 3.08 -11.70 -26.76
CA GLU A 565 2.50 -12.03 -25.43
C GLU A 565 1.98 -13.47 -25.32
N ASN A 566 1.64 -14.08 -26.47
CA ASN A 566 1.04 -15.41 -26.58
C ASN A 566 1.82 -16.33 -27.54
N GLY A 567 3.12 -16.08 -27.70
CA GLY A 567 4.02 -16.92 -28.50
C GLY A 567 4.46 -18.17 -27.72
N ALA A 568 4.66 -19.29 -28.43
CA ALA A 568 5.46 -20.38 -27.88
C ALA A 568 6.93 -19.94 -27.89
N ASP A 569 7.61 -20.09 -26.75
CA ASP A 569 9.06 -19.90 -26.69
C ASP A 569 9.72 -21.03 -27.50
N GLY A 570 10.33 -20.64 -28.61
CA GLY A 570 11.08 -21.52 -29.51
C GLY A 570 12.46 -20.92 -29.74
N PRO A 571 13.46 -21.72 -30.11
CA PRO A 571 14.82 -21.22 -30.33
C PRO A 571 14.80 -20.10 -31.38
N HIS A 572 15.09 -18.88 -30.95
CA HIS A 572 15.08 -17.68 -31.78
C HIS A 572 16.51 -17.23 -32.08
N SER A 573 16.72 -16.57 -33.23
CA SER A 573 18.02 -15.97 -33.55
C SER A 573 18.22 -14.71 -32.71
N GLU A 574 19.36 -14.61 -32.03
CA GLU A 574 19.58 -13.77 -30.85
C GLU A 574 19.99 -12.30 -31.13
N ILE A 575 19.88 -11.85 -32.39
CA ILE A 575 20.28 -10.48 -32.81
C ILE A 575 19.26 -9.86 -33.79
N PRO A 576 18.03 -9.57 -33.37
CA PRO A 576 17.29 -8.50 -34.03
C PRO A 576 17.00 -7.33 -33.07
N ALA A 577 17.06 -6.12 -33.64
CA ALA A 577 17.07 -4.83 -32.96
C ALA A 577 15.84 -4.47 -32.08
N ASN A 578 14.88 -5.39 -31.88
CA ASN A 578 13.55 -5.10 -31.32
C ASN A 578 13.21 -5.91 -30.04
N TYR A 579 14.14 -6.66 -29.44
CA TYR A 579 13.91 -7.41 -28.20
C TYR A 579 14.24 -6.62 -26.93
N ALA A 580 13.64 -7.01 -25.80
CA ALA A 580 13.77 -6.25 -24.56
C ALA A 580 15.20 -6.26 -23.99
N ASN A 581 15.98 -7.29 -24.24
CA ASN A 581 17.40 -7.41 -23.85
C ASN A 581 18.39 -6.88 -24.91
N ARG A 582 17.91 -6.30 -26.02
CA ARG A 582 18.67 -5.51 -27.00
C ARG A 582 20.01 -6.10 -27.45
N ASP A 583 19.93 -7.16 -28.25
CA ASP A 583 21.08 -7.87 -28.85
C ASP A 583 22.00 -8.58 -27.83
N GLN A 584 21.51 -8.80 -26.61
CA GLN A 584 22.12 -9.71 -25.65
C GLN A 584 21.53 -11.11 -25.84
N ALA A 585 22.37 -12.09 -26.17
CA ALA A 585 21.95 -13.48 -26.22
C ALA A 585 21.70 -14.04 -24.80
N PRO A 586 20.83 -15.05 -24.63
CA PRO A 586 20.82 -15.86 -23.43
C PRO A 586 22.24 -16.36 -23.12
N ALA A 587 22.65 -16.27 -21.86
CA ALA A 587 23.97 -16.74 -21.46
C ALA A 587 24.05 -18.26 -21.62
N GLN A 588 25.24 -18.81 -21.88
CA GLN A 588 25.42 -20.24 -22.13
C GLN A 588 26.43 -20.88 -21.18
N ILE A 589 26.02 -21.96 -20.51
CA ILE A 589 26.90 -22.82 -19.70
C ILE A 589 27.46 -23.92 -20.62
N CYS A 590 28.78 -24.03 -20.66
CA CYS A 590 29.48 -24.99 -21.48
C CYS A 590 29.38 -26.41 -20.88
N ALA A 591 28.88 -27.37 -21.65
CA ALA A 591 28.63 -28.75 -21.20
C ALA A 591 29.55 -29.80 -21.86
N GLY A 592 30.55 -29.38 -22.64
CA GLY A 592 31.55 -30.26 -23.27
C GLY A 592 31.06 -31.13 -24.43
N ASN A 593 29.77 -31.09 -24.77
CA ASN A 593 29.19 -31.76 -25.94
C ASN A 593 29.30 -30.94 -27.23
N GLU A 594 29.75 -29.68 -27.15
CA GLU A 594 29.95 -28.84 -28.32
C GLU A 594 31.17 -29.26 -29.13
N VAL A 595 30.96 -29.43 -30.44
CA VAL A 595 31.99 -29.85 -31.40
C VAL A 595 32.75 -28.65 -31.98
N SER A 596 32.12 -27.47 -32.02
CA SER A 596 32.69 -26.22 -32.54
C SER A 596 32.02 -25.02 -31.87
N GLY A 597 32.76 -23.94 -31.63
CA GLY A 597 32.26 -22.74 -30.94
C GLY A 597 33.09 -22.41 -29.70
N VAL A 598 32.66 -21.40 -28.94
CA VAL A 598 33.40 -20.92 -27.76
C VAL A 598 33.42 -21.97 -26.64
N CYS A 599 32.38 -22.79 -26.51
CA CYS A 599 32.32 -23.85 -25.51
C CYS A 599 32.95 -25.18 -25.97
N ALA A 600 33.52 -25.27 -27.18
CA ALA A 600 34.22 -26.46 -27.65
C ALA A 600 35.40 -26.82 -26.72
N GLY A 601 35.56 -28.12 -26.43
CA GLY A 601 36.60 -28.65 -25.55
C GLY A 601 36.43 -28.32 -24.06
N SER A 602 35.28 -27.77 -23.64
CA SER A 602 34.91 -27.66 -22.23
C SER A 602 34.59 -29.03 -21.62
N VAL A 603 34.54 -29.10 -20.30
CA VAL A 603 34.08 -30.29 -19.56
C VAL A 603 32.79 -29.94 -18.84
N ALA A 604 31.86 -30.88 -18.75
CA ALA A 604 30.65 -30.72 -17.96
C ALA A 604 30.99 -30.47 -16.47
N PRO A 605 30.13 -29.74 -15.73
CA PRO A 605 30.30 -29.56 -14.29
C PRO A 605 30.36 -30.91 -13.57
N MET A 606 31.37 -31.13 -12.74
CA MET A 606 31.54 -32.36 -11.96
C MET A 606 31.32 -32.11 -10.47
N SER A 607 30.85 -33.14 -9.77
CA SER A 607 30.72 -33.17 -8.31
C SER A 607 31.94 -33.88 -7.69
N ASP A 608 33.01 -33.13 -7.42
CA ASP A 608 34.30 -33.66 -6.92
C ASP A 608 34.83 -32.92 -5.67
N GLY A 609 33.92 -32.43 -4.83
CA GLY A 609 34.20 -31.61 -3.64
C GLY A 609 34.09 -30.11 -3.92
N SER A 610 34.28 -29.70 -5.18
CA SER A 610 33.86 -28.41 -5.73
C SER A 610 33.06 -28.65 -7.01
N THR A 611 32.44 -27.62 -7.56
CA THR A 611 31.85 -27.70 -8.90
C THR A 611 32.35 -26.54 -9.73
N THR A 612 33.29 -26.85 -10.62
CA THR A 612 33.88 -25.92 -11.59
C THR A 612 33.27 -26.12 -12.96
N PHE A 613 32.92 -25.04 -13.63
CA PHE A 613 32.43 -25.08 -14.99
C PHE A 613 32.77 -23.80 -15.75
N GLN A 614 32.58 -23.87 -17.07
CA GLN A 614 32.83 -22.76 -17.98
C GLN A 614 31.53 -22.25 -18.56
N TRP A 615 31.51 -20.97 -18.91
CA TRP A 615 30.35 -20.32 -19.50
C TRP A 615 30.78 -19.17 -20.42
N THR A 616 29.86 -18.74 -21.28
CA THR A 616 30.04 -17.61 -22.20
C THR A 616 28.73 -16.84 -22.38
N ILE A 617 28.81 -15.66 -22.99
CA ILE A 617 27.68 -14.83 -23.39
C ILE A 617 28.10 -13.99 -24.61
N SER A 618 27.15 -13.67 -25.48
CA SER A 618 27.31 -12.72 -26.58
C SER A 618 26.48 -11.47 -26.31
N THR A 619 27.09 -10.30 -26.42
CA THR A 619 26.47 -9.02 -26.04
C THR A 619 26.71 -7.92 -27.08
N HIS A 620 26.12 -6.75 -26.86
CA HIS A 620 26.19 -5.56 -27.73
C HIS A 620 27.53 -4.80 -27.72
N GLY A 621 28.58 -5.32 -27.07
CA GLY A 621 29.91 -4.72 -27.03
C GLY A 621 30.46 -4.58 -25.62
N VAL A 622 31.17 -3.48 -25.32
CA VAL A 622 31.76 -3.24 -24.00
C VAL A 622 30.69 -2.85 -22.99
N ALA A 623 30.48 -3.70 -21.98
CA ALA A 623 29.55 -3.49 -20.89
C ALA A 623 29.97 -4.28 -19.64
N ASN A 624 29.40 -3.92 -18.49
CA ASN A 624 29.57 -4.62 -17.22
C ASN A 624 28.33 -5.48 -16.98
N PHE A 625 28.54 -6.78 -16.79
CA PHE A 625 27.49 -7.73 -16.49
C PHE A 625 27.65 -8.32 -15.10
N ARG A 626 26.53 -8.57 -14.46
CA ARG A 626 26.42 -9.45 -13.29
C ARG A 626 25.83 -10.76 -13.75
N MET A 627 26.59 -11.83 -13.56
CA MET A 627 26.17 -13.19 -13.80
C MET A 627 25.66 -13.77 -12.49
N GLU A 628 24.46 -14.32 -12.48
CA GLU A 628 23.86 -14.94 -11.29
C GLU A 628 23.65 -16.43 -11.55
N PHE A 629 24.12 -17.27 -10.63
CA PHE A 629 24.10 -18.73 -10.80
C PHE A 629 23.14 -19.38 -9.83
N TYR A 630 22.38 -20.34 -10.34
CA TYR A 630 21.37 -21.05 -9.58
C TYR A 630 21.49 -22.56 -9.80
N VAL A 631 21.10 -23.33 -8.79
CA VAL A 631 20.92 -24.77 -8.89
C VAL A 631 19.44 -25.14 -8.85
N ILE A 632 19.03 -26.04 -9.74
CA ILE A 632 17.67 -26.59 -9.84
C ILE A 632 17.68 -28.13 -9.75
N ASP A 633 16.52 -28.72 -9.49
CA ASP A 633 16.28 -30.17 -9.38
C ASP A 633 15.72 -30.83 -10.65
N ALA A 634 15.48 -30.07 -11.72
CA ALA A 634 14.85 -30.60 -12.93
C ALA A 634 15.60 -30.25 -14.21
N ALA A 635 15.12 -30.80 -15.34
CA ALA A 635 15.72 -30.61 -16.66
C ALA A 635 15.59 -29.19 -17.21
N THR A 636 14.57 -28.45 -16.77
CA THR A 636 14.31 -27.06 -17.12
C THR A 636 13.92 -26.31 -15.85
N THR A 637 14.03 -24.99 -15.86
CA THR A 637 13.53 -24.15 -14.75
C THR A 637 12.01 -24.31 -14.59
N THR A 638 11.26 -24.50 -15.68
CA THR A 638 9.80 -24.67 -15.67
C THR A 638 9.35 -25.98 -15.02
N ALA A 639 10.16 -27.04 -15.12
CA ALA A 639 9.91 -28.32 -14.47
C ALA A 639 10.44 -28.38 -13.03
N ALA A 640 11.23 -27.39 -12.59
CA ALA A 640 11.87 -27.41 -11.29
C ALA A 640 10.85 -27.21 -10.15
N THR A 641 11.14 -27.85 -9.02
CA THR A 641 10.40 -27.68 -7.77
C THR A 641 11.21 -26.97 -6.70
N THR A 642 12.53 -26.86 -6.92
CA THR A 642 13.44 -26.09 -6.07
C THR A 642 14.43 -25.32 -6.92
N MET A 643 14.74 -24.09 -6.48
CA MET A 643 15.84 -23.29 -7.00
C MET A 643 16.60 -22.66 -5.84
N SER A 644 17.93 -22.67 -5.89
CA SER A 644 18.79 -22.02 -4.89
C SER A 644 19.87 -21.19 -5.56
N PHE A 645 20.11 -20.00 -5.02
CA PHE A 645 21.18 -19.12 -5.47
C PHE A 645 22.53 -19.66 -5.01
N LEU A 646 23.49 -19.78 -5.92
CA LEU A 646 24.84 -20.27 -5.66
C LEU A 646 25.82 -19.12 -5.42
N GLY A 647 25.65 -18.02 -6.16
CA GLY A 647 26.54 -16.86 -6.11
C GLY A 647 26.46 -16.05 -7.40
N GLU A 648 27.31 -15.02 -7.47
CA GLU A 648 27.40 -14.13 -8.62
C GLU A 648 28.85 -13.92 -9.07
N GLN A 649 29.03 -13.57 -10.33
CA GLN A 649 30.32 -13.17 -10.90
C GLN A 649 30.14 -11.91 -11.72
N LEU A 650 30.95 -10.89 -11.46
CA LEU A 650 30.99 -9.68 -12.27
C LEU A 650 31.94 -9.88 -13.45
N VAL A 651 31.49 -9.49 -14.65
CA VAL A 651 32.26 -9.62 -15.89
C VAL A 651 32.17 -8.36 -16.73
N THR A 652 33.23 -8.05 -17.44
CA THR A 652 33.26 -7.03 -18.49
C THR A 652 33.41 -7.71 -19.84
N THR A 653 32.75 -7.17 -20.85
CA THR A 653 32.81 -7.66 -22.23
C THR A 653 33.73 -6.79 -23.08
N SER A 654 34.33 -7.40 -24.11
CA SER A 654 35.15 -6.71 -25.10
C SER A 654 34.31 -5.98 -26.15
N ALA A 655 34.96 -5.24 -27.05
CA ALA A 655 34.30 -4.62 -28.20
C ALA A 655 33.61 -5.63 -29.13
N ALA A 656 34.02 -6.91 -29.09
CA ALA A 656 33.38 -8.00 -29.83
C ALA A 656 32.18 -8.62 -29.09
N GLY A 657 31.77 -8.07 -27.94
CA GLY A 657 30.62 -8.57 -27.18
C GLY A 657 30.88 -9.88 -26.43
N VAL A 658 32.14 -10.27 -26.24
CA VAL A 658 32.53 -11.50 -25.52
C VAL A 658 33.22 -11.19 -24.19
N PRO A 659 33.08 -12.04 -23.16
CA PRO A 659 33.71 -11.87 -21.86
C PRO A 659 35.24 -11.68 -21.91
N ALA A 660 35.75 -10.71 -21.15
CA ALA A 660 37.13 -10.26 -21.24
C ALA A 660 37.83 -9.98 -19.89
N ASN A 661 37.27 -10.39 -18.74
CA ASN A 661 37.94 -10.23 -17.45
C ASN A 661 39.29 -10.94 -17.41
N ALA A 662 40.36 -10.18 -17.12
CA ALA A 662 41.71 -10.73 -16.98
C ALA A 662 41.74 -11.88 -15.96
N GLY A 663 42.34 -13.01 -16.34
CA GLY A 663 42.57 -14.20 -15.50
C GLY A 663 41.37 -15.14 -15.38
N SER A 664 40.16 -14.63 -15.19
CA SER A 664 38.95 -15.46 -15.02
C SER A 664 38.23 -15.80 -16.32
N CYS A 665 38.47 -15.03 -17.39
CA CYS A 665 37.90 -15.24 -18.71
C CYS A 665 39.01 -15.27 -19.77
N ILE A 666 39.06 -16.34 -20.57
CA ILE A 666 40.06 -16.58 -21.61
C ILE A 666 39.33 -16.94 -22.90
N GLY A 667 39.59 -16.17 -23.97
CA GLY A 667 39.01 -16.43 -25.30
C GLY A 667 37.49 -16.32 -25.35
N GLY A 668 36.88 -15.41 -24.58
CA GLY A 668 35.42 -15.27 -24.51
C GLY A 668 34.73 -16.28 -23.59
N ARG A 669 35.48 -17.12 -22.88
CA ARG A 669 34.97 -18.14 -21.96
C ARG A 669 35.45 -17.88 -20.53
N CYS A 670 34.52 -17.80 -19.60
CA CYS A 670 34.81 -17.61 -18.18
C CYS A 670 34.74 -18.91 -17.42
N THR A 671 35.56 -19.04 -16.36
CA THR A 671 35.51 -20.16 -15.42
C THR A 671 34.98 -19.69 -14.09
N THR A 672 34.05 -20.44 -13.50
CA THR A 672 33.55 -20.22 -12.14
C THR A 672 33.62 -21.51 -11.33
N THR A 673 33.72 -21.38 -10.00
CA THR A 673 33.79 -22.52 -9.08
C THR A 673 32.94 -22.23 -7.85
N PHE A 674 32.05 -23.16 -7.53
CA PHE A 674 31.24 -23.15 -6.31
C PHE A 674 31.59 -24.35 -5.42
N GLY A 675 31.02 -24.38 -4.21
CA GLY A 675 31.07 -25.56 -3.36
C GLY A 675 30.45 -26.79 -4.03
N SER A 676 30.60 -27.97 -3.42
CA SER A 676 30.07 -29.21 -3.97
C SER A 676 28.56 -29.11 -4.24
N ILE A 677 28.18 -29.31 -5.51
CA ILE A 677 26.79 -29.47 -5.93
C ILE A 677 26.53 -30.96 -6.14
N ALA A 678 25.42 -31.47 -5.61
CA ALA A 678 25.08 -32.88 -5.72
C ALA A 678 24.93 -33.33 -7.18
N SER A 679 25.43 -34.52 -7.50
CA SER A 679 25.25 -35.12 -8.82
C SER A 679 23.76 -35.23 -9.18
N GLY A 680 23.43 -34.99 -10.44
CA GLY A 680 22.06 -35.01 -10.98
C GLY A 680 21.31 -33.68 -10.85
N ARG A 681 21.79 -32.75 -10.01
CA ARG A 681 21.31 -31.35 -10.03
C ARG A 681 21.73 -30.65 -11.31
N ARG A 682 21.07 -29.54 -11.64
CA ARG A 682 21.43 -28.72 -12.81
C ARG A 682 21.73 -27.29 -12.44
N ILE A 683 22.66 -26.68 -13.17
CA ILE A 683 23.04 -25.28 -13.03
C ILE A 683 22.38 -24.49 -14.15
N VAL A 684 21.83 -23.33 -13.81
CA VAL A 684 21.34 -22.30 -14.75
C VAL A 684 21.91 -20.95 -14.33
N MET A 685 21.93 -19.99 -15.25
CA MET A 685 22.35 -18.62 -14.95
C MET A 685 21.55 -17.56 -15.69
N THR A 686 21.54 -16.36 -15.14
CA THR A 686 21.10 -15.12 -15.81
C THR A 686 22.28 -14.17 -15.96
N ALA A 687 22.17 -13.23 -16.89
CA ALA A 687 23.14 -12.17 -17.11
C ALA A 687 22.43 -10.81 -17.11
N THR A 688 22.78 -9.95 -16.17
CA THR A 688 22.21 -8.62 -16.04
C THR A 688 23.24 -7.56 -16.41
N ASP A 689 22.93 -6.73 -17.39
CA ASP A 689 23.77 -5.58 -17.75
C ASP A 689 23.65 -4.49 -16.67
N ILE A 690 24.68 -4.37 -15.85
CA ILE A 690 24.77 -3.39 -14.76
C ILE A 690 25.66 -2.20 -15.13
N THR A 691 25.87 -1.98 -16.43
CA THR A 691 26.68 -0.86 -16.90
C THR A 691 26.07 0.44 -16.38
N PRO A 692 26.82 1.22 -15.56
CA PRO A 692 26.31 2.50 -15.09
C PRO A 692 26.03 3.39 -16.29
N LEU A 693 24.79 3.87 -16.42
CA LEU A 693 24.40 4.81 -17.45
C LEU A 693 24.78 6.24 -17.03
N THR A 694 26.01 6.42 -16.53
CA THR A 694 26.41 7.62 -15.77
C THR A 694 26.98 8.75 -16.61
N ASP A 695 27.33 8.57 -17.88
CA ASP A 695 27.72 9.65 -18.82
C ASP A 695 27.85 9.12 -20.27
N THR A 696 26.85 9.34 -21.15
CA THR A 696 26.99 9.78 -22.57
C THR A 696 25.67 9.65 -23.36
N PRO A 697 25.23 10.74 -24.01
CA PRO A 697 25.41 10.82 -25.45
C PRO A 697 25.60 12.28 -25.89
N ALA A 698 26.86 12.67 -26.09
CA ALA A 698 27.18 13.79 -26.97
C ALA A 698 28.17 13.27 -28.02
N GLY A 699 27.63 12.73 -29.12
CA GLY A 699 28.40 12.45 -30.35
C GLY A 699 28.94 11.03 -30.58
N GLY A 700 28.53 10.00 -29.81
CA GLY A 700 28.98 8.62 -30.01
C GLY A 700 28.01 7.76 -30.84
N SER A 701 28.53 6.97 -31.79
CA SER A 701 27.79 5.95 -32.55
C SER A 701 27.57 4.63 -31.77
N GLY A 702 27.57 4.68 -30.44
CA GLY A 702 27.43 3.52 -29.55
C GLY A 702 25.97 3.16 -29.27
N TRP A 703 25.72 1.92 -28.82
CA TRP A 703 24.38 1.41 -28.52
C TRP A 703 23.67 2.26 -27.43
N GLN A 704 24.40 2.88 -26.51
CA GLN A 704 23.84 3.74 -25.46
C GLN A 704 23.03 4.91 -26.03
N ALA A 705 23.39 5.42 -27.21
CA ALA A 705 22.71 6.56 -27.84
C ALA A 705 21.25 6.29 -28.24
N LEU A 706 20.84 5.02 -28.30
CA LEU A 706 19.46 4.63 -28.60
C LEU A 706 18.65 4.29 -27.33
N LEU A 707 19.23 4.40 -26.12
CA LEU A 707 18.47 4.23 -24.87
C LEU A 707 17.69 5.51 -24.55
N LYS A 708 16.41 5.41 -24.17
CA LYS A 708 15.61 6.58 -23.78
C LYS A 708 15.96 7.22 -22.43
N CYS A 709 16.76 6.58 -21.58
CA CYS A 709 17.46 7.29 -20.49
C CYS A 709 18.29 8.48 -21.03
N PHE A 710 18.53 8.51 -22.35
CA PHE A 710 19.17 9.59 -23.07
C PHE A 710 18.29 10.29 -24.12
N ALA A 711 17.35 9.59 -24.75
CA ALA A 711 16.46 10.14 -25.76
C ALA A 711 15.07 10.51 -25.18
N GLY A 712 14.89 11.78 -24.78
CA GLY A 712 13.55 12.30 -24.46
C GLY A 712 13.46 13.48 -23.49
N ASN A 713 14.54 13.85 -22.80
CA ASN A 713 14.52 14.93 -21.80
C ASN A 713 15.74 15.87 -21.89
N ASN A 714 15.99 16.45 -23.07
CA ASN A 714 17.06 17.44 -23.28
C ASN A 714 18.45 17.07 -22.71
N GLY A 715 18.81 15.79 -22.68
CA GLY A 715 20.10 15.33 -22.16
C GLY A 715 20.20 15.21 -20.63
N ILE A 716 19.08 15.21 -19.90
CA ILE A 716 19.06 14.91 -18.46
C ILE A 716 18.97 13.39 -18.25
N ILE A 717 20.02 12.82 -17.65
CA ILE A 717 20.02 11.44 -17.14
C ILE A 717 19.02 11.36 -16.00
N LEU A 718 18.04 10.45 -16.08
CA LEU A 718 17.21 10.13 -14.92
C LEU A 718 18.12 9.41 -13.90
N ALA A 719 18.23 9.93 -12.68
CA ALA A 719 19.01 9.32 -11.59
C ALA A 719 18.61 7.85 -11.29
N ALA A 720 17.46 7.40 -11.81
CA ALA A 720 16.91 6.05 -11.65
C ALA A 720 17.41 5.01 -12.69
N CYS A 721 18.11 5.41 -13.75
CA CYS A 721 18.56 4.49 -14.82
C CYS A 721 19.89 3.79 -14.46
N THR A 722 19.87 2.86 -13.51
CA THR A 722 21.11 2.25 -12.97
C THR A 722 21.62 1.03 -13.73
N ALA A 723 20.81 0.42 -14.61
CA ALA A 723 21.12 -0.83 -15.32
C ALA A 723 20.35 -0.93 -16.64
N ASN A 724 20.71 -1.92 -17.46
CA ASN A 724 19.97 -2.36 -18.64
C ASN A 724 19.33 -3.75 -18.37
N ASP A 725 18.49 -4.24 -19.27
CA ASP A 725 17.61 -5.39 -19.03
C ASP A 725 18.38 -6.71 -18.79
N THR A 726 17.81 -7.59 -17.96
CA THR A 726 18.40 -8.91 -17.64
C THR A 726 18.08 -9.93 -18.72
N SER A 727 18.98 -10.88 -19.02
CA SER A 727 18.70 -11.98 -19.95
C SER A 727 17.67 -12.98 -19.40
N GLU A 728 17.16 -13.80 -20.31
CA GLU A 728 16.53 -15.07 -19.98
C GLU A 728 17.52 -16.04 -19.33
N TYR A 729 17.00 -17.16 -18.84
CA TYR A 729 17.84 -18.22 -18.28
C TYR A 729 18.68 -18.91 -19.34
N SER A 730 19.89 -19.31 -18.96
CA SER A 730 20.74 -20.19 -19.75
C SER A 730 20.13 -21.57 -19.98
N ASN A 731 20.81 -22.36 -20.81
CA ASN A 731 20.66 -23.81 -20.80
C ASN A 731 20.88 -24.39 -19.39
N ALA A 732 20.14 -25.46 -19.06
CA ALA A 732 20.26 -26.16 -17.78
C ALA A 732 21.23 -27.35 -17.89
N VAL A 733 22.43 -27.19 -17.30
CA VAL A 733 23.52 -28.17 -17.41
C VAL A 733 23.61 -29.06 -16.18
N VAL A 734 23.63 -30.38 -16.41
CA VAL A 734 23.70 -31.39 -15.34
C VAL A 734 25.08 -31.44 -14.68
N VAL A 735 25.09 -31.57 -13.35
CA VAL A 735 26.30 -31.87 -12.59
C VAL A 735 26.52 -33.39 -12.58
N THR A 736 27.59 -33.85 -13.20
CA THR A 736 27.91 -35.27 -13.30
C THR A 736 28.64 -35.76 -12.04
N GLY A 737 28.33 -36.97 -11.61
CA GLY A 737 29.02 -37.62 -10.50
C GLY A 737 30.39 -38.14 -10.93
N SER A 738 31.27 -38.36 -9.95
CA SER A 738 32.56 -39.02 -10.14
C SER A 738 32.40 -40.54 -10.31
N ASP A 739 31.50 -40.98 -11.20
CA ASP A 739 31.57 -42.34 -11.69
C ASP A 739 32.77 -42.41 -12.62
N ARG A 740 33.86 -42.99 -12.10
CA ARG A 740 34.99 -43.42 -12.89
C ARG A 740 34.44 -44.33 -13.97
N ILE A 741 34.28 -43.79 -15.19
CA ILE A 741 34.28 -44.62 -16.39
C ILE A 741 35.62 -45.35 -16.34
N PHE A 742 35.59 -46.61 -15.89
CA PHE A 742 36.65 -47.54 -16.16
C PHE A 742 36.75 -47.61 -17.68
N LYS A 743 37.70 -46.86 -18.22
CA LYS A 743 38.25 -47.11 -19.54
C LYS A 743 39.02 -48.43 -19.41
N SER A 744 38.32 -49.55 -19.32
CA SER A 744 38.93 -50.85 -19.59
C SER A 744 39.09 -50.94 -21.08
N GLY A 745 40.23 -50.44 -21.56
CA GLY A 745 40.75 -50.85 -22.84
C GLY A 745 40.93 -52.36 -22.82
N PHE A 746 40.28 -53.03 -23.77
CA PHE A 746 40.83 -54.18 -24.44
C PHE A 746 40.48 -54.01 -25.92
N GLU A 747 41.52 -53.76 -26.72
CA GLU A 747 41.49 -53.91 -28.16
C GLU A 747 41.25 -55.39 -28.53
N ALA A 748 40.69 -55.58 -29.72
CA ALA A 748 40.33 -56.85 -30.36
C ALA A 748 41.55 -57.79 -30.58
N PRO A 749 41.37 -59.06 -31.01
CA PRO A 749 40.60 -59.45 -32.21
C PRO A 749 39.22 -60.04 -31.93
#